data_AF-A0A2N1TEX7-F1
#
_entry.id   AF-A0A2N1TEX7-F1
#
_cell.length_a   1.000
_cell.length_b   1.000
_cell.length_c   1.000
_cell.angle_alpha   90.00
_cell.angle_beta   90.00
_cell.angle_gamma   90.00
#
_symmetry.space_group_name_H-M   'P 1'
#
loop_
_entity.id
_entity.type
_entity.pdbx_description
1 polymer ?
#
loop_
_entity_poly.entity_id
_entity_poly.type
_entity_poly.pdbx_seq_one_letter_code
_entity_poly.pdbx_strand_id
1 'polypeptide(L)'
;MSSIIINKNHKLQRSMLMKKNSPVIIILVCLLFLLSLSCKTTQDGEKMKVLPDGSKYAGQLRGDVPDGYGKMIMPDGSVYVGNFKDGKPHGKGKLTLPVGTVYEGDFEDGKPHGHGTRILPDGTKYVGEFRDGRPHGMGTQYNPDGSIYTGEFADGLPYGKGVLTKKDGSVYEGDFINGVPHGRGVLTYPDGSKYTGEFKNGVPYGSGTKTMPDGTVLVGTFINGELQGSGTMTAPDGTRYTGQFKDGKPHGTGKQVYSDGSSYEGTFHNGRPSGTIKMRDGSVYTGELERGKPHGSGEITWKNGDSYKGEFRNGLPHGVGTFTLADGTVLSGTFVNGKLTGKGERISPDGSQYVGTFKDNIPDGKGKLTHADGSVYEGDFKNGVPEGTGTITYKDGTAYTGEFKKGKPDGSGTITYADGTRYIGQFKDGKPHGTGTFVYKDGSKYTGAVKNGLPGGKGVLESADGSRYEGDFLNGEPHGRGVKIFADKSKYSGEFMHGKPHGSGTLEKPDGTVYTGQFKNGKPEGKGTLTYSDGRTYTGTFFNGEPQGVGRMTWLDGKTYTGNFKEGLPEGKGTMTWKDGRRFTGLFKNGVPHGNGTMTWKDGRSYTGNFLNGEPDRKGVMRWSDGRTYSGQYLNGEPHGEGVMKWKDGTRYVGEFKEGKPSGKGTIVWTDGRTYTGVFEDGVPSGTGTMKWKDGRSYTGSFKNGVPHGQGMLTWSDGKSYKGNFVDGEPASPGILIWPDGTEYSGDLKDRVPNGKGIMTWKDGRRYEGDFDRGNMHGTGTMTWRDGKKYSGDFKNNEIEGKGVQVWPDGERYVGEFKKGSPNGKGAITWFDNRKYEGYVLDGRPHGVGSFSWPNGQKYNGDFKNGKPEGKGTLTWATGSVYVGDFKDGKRHGIGTYTWPDGQKYVGEYRDNRANGQGTLYNTYGDEIAKGRFKNDEYVGK
;
A
#
# COMPACT_ATOMS: atom_id res chain seq x y z
N MET A 1 -41.61 46.13 21.81
CA MET A 1 -42.25 46.77 20.64
C MET A 1 -42.72 48.15 21.02
N SER A 2 -42.59 49.05 20.07
CA SER A 2 -42.79 50.49 20.14
C SER A 2 -44.27 50.94 20.18
N SER A 3 -44.47 52.11 20.80
CA SER A 3 -45.47 53.17 20.49
C SER A 3 -46.96 52.82 20.66
N ILE A 4 -47.85 53.64 21.22
CA ILE A 4 -48.11 55.07 21.01
C ILE A 4 -48.78 55.68 22.27
N ILE A 5 -48.46 56.94 22.53
CA ILE A 5 -48.98 57.87 23.55
C ILE A 5 -50.29 58.49 23.08
N ILE A 6 -51.32 58.62 23.94
CA ILE A 6 -52.09 59.87 24.17
C ILE A 6 -52.59 59.90 25.62
N ASN A 7 -52.46 61.08 26.23
CA ASN A 7 -52.65 61.46 27.63
C ASN A 7 -53.91 62.36 27.75
N LYS A 8 -54.64 62.33 28.88
CA LYS A 8 -55.11 63.54 29.62
C LYS A 8 -56.03 63.24 30.82
N ASN A 9 -55.44 63.41 32.00
CA ASN A 9 -55.82 64.29 33.12
C ASN A 9 -57.28 64.45 33.65
N HIS A 10 -57.37 64.23 34.96
CA HIS A 10 -58.17 64.91 36.00
C HIS A 10 -58.48 66.40 35.76
N LYS A 11 -59.70 66.84 36.12
CA LYS A 11 -60.05 67.69 37.31
C LYS A 11 -61.44 68.35 37.16
N LEU A 12 -62.22 68.27 38.25
CA LEU A 12 -63.05 69.32 38.89
C LEU A 12 -64.04 70.17 38.05
N GLN A 13 -65.34 70.19 38.43
CA GLN A 13 -65.94 71.23 39.30
C GLN A 13 -67.48 71.25 39.30
N ARG A 14 -68.04 71.47 40.52
CA ARG A 14 -69.15 72.38 40.92
C ARG A 14 -70.57 72.16 40.36
N SER A 15 -71.58 71.92 41.19
CA SER A 15 -72.29 72.78 42.18
C SER A 15 -73.48 73.56 41.61
N MET A 16 -74.68 73.31 42.15
CA MET A 16 -75.72 74.25 42.61
C MET A 16 -77.06 73.49 42.63
N LEU A 17 -77.69 73.25 43.78
CA LEU A 17 -78.55 74.13 44.59
C LEU A 17 -79.90 74.46 43.91
N MET A 18 -81.01 73.84 44.37
CA MET A 18 -82.20 74.49 44.95
C MET A 18 -83.44 73.57 44.99
N LYS A 19 -83.95 73.37 46.21
CA LYS A 19 -85.34 73.51 46.69
C LYS A 19 -86.55 72.80 46.00
N LYS A 20 -87.38 72.27 46.93
CA LYS A 20 -88.88 72.20 46.96
C LYS A 20 -89.53 71.15 46.04
N ASN A 21 -90.65 70.50 46.35
CA ASN A 21 -91.72 70.68 47.35
C ASN A 21 -92.47 69.34 47.59
N SER A 22 -93.10 69.21 48.76
CA SER A 22 -94.16 68.23 49.11
C SER A 22 -95.47 68.40 48.30
N PRO A 23 -96.48 67.51 48.50
CA PRO A 23 -97.57 67.80 49.47
C PRO A 23 -97.76 66.67 50.52
N VAL A 24 -98.01 66.90 51.84
CA VAL A 24 -99.17 67.51 52.55
C VAL A 24 -100.29 66.43 52.68
N ILE A 25 -100.80 66.00 53.85
CA ILE A 25 -101.62 66.71 54.87
C ILE A 25 -101.67 65.90 56.21
N ILE A 26 -101.27 66.43 57.39
CA ILE A 26 -101.99 67.13 58.53
C ILE A 26 -102.73 66.11 59.45
N ILE A 27 -102.70 66.14 60.81
CA ILE A 27 -102.94 67.23 61.81
C ILE A 27 -102.17 66.89 63.12
N LEU A 28 -101.25 67.71 63.69
CA LEU A 28 -101.37 68.91 64.58
C LEU A 28 -102.10 68.60 65.92
N VAL A 29 -101.66 68.95 67.14
CA VAL A 29 -101.32 70.28 67.72
C VAL A 29 -100.63 70.17 69.12
N CYS A 30 -99.63 71.05 69.33
CA CYS A 30 -99.11 71.79 70.52
C CYS A 30 -99.20 71.21 71.95
N LEU A 31 -98.21 71.25 72.86
CA LEU A 31 -97.21 72.27 73.30
C LEU A 31 -97.80 73.50 74.02
N LEU A 32 -97.27 73.75 75.23
CA LEU A 32 -97.42 74.91 76.14
C LEU A 32 -98.69 74.96 77.02
N PHE A 33 -98.53 74.96 78.35
CA PHE A 33 -98.41 76.20 79.13
C PHE A 33 -98.17 75.90 80.63
N LEU A 34 -97.10 76.50 81.17
CA LEU A 34 -96.96 76.88 82.57
C LEU A 34 -97.94 78.03 82.86
N LEU A 35 -98.67 77.97 83.97
CA LEU A 35 -98.75 79.02 85.01
C LEU A 35 -100.06 78.98 85.79
N SER A 36 -99.88 78.99 87.11
CA SER A 36 -100.66 79.70 88.13
C SER A 36 -102.19 79.63 88.06
N LEU A 37 -102.79 79.08 89.11
CA LEU A 37 -103.62 79.82 90.07
C LEU A 37 -103.50 79.02 91.38
N SER A 38 -102.70 79.46 92.34
CA SER A 38 -103.01 80.47 93.35
C SER A 38 -104.28 80.18 94.13
N CYS A 39 -104.13 80.16 95.46
CA CYS A 39 -105.19 80.34 96.47
C CYS A 39 -106.26 79.24 96.52
N LYS A 40 -106.70 78.73 97.64
CA LYS A 40 -106.57 79.07 99.07
C LYS A 40 -107.01 77.76 99.74
N THR A 41 -106.18 77.14 100.57
CA THR A 41 -106.47 77.13 102.02
C THR A 41 -107.90 77.55 102.38
N THR A 42 -108.71 76.57 102.73
CA THR A 42 -109.54 76.61 103.93
C THR A 42 -109.32 75.23 104.57
N GLN A 43 -108.39 75.11 105.51
CA GLN A 43 -108.65 75.34 106.94
C GLN A 43 -110.02 74.79 107.35
N ASP A 44 -109.94 73.82 108.25
CA ASP A 44 -110.98 73.41 109.19
C ASP A 44 -112.23 72.70 108.64
N GLY A 45 -112.22 71.36 108.80
CA GLY A 45 -113.40 70.69 109.35
C GLY A 45 -114.54 70.34 108.40
N GLU A 46 -114.30 69.93 107.15
CA GLU A 46 -115.36 69.25 106.37
C GLU A 46 -115.61 67.84 106.95
N LYS A 47 -116.67 67.73 107.75
CA LYS A 47 -117.14 66.47 108.32
C LYS A 47 -117.50 65.50 107.17
N MET A 48 -116.67 64.47 106.96
CA MET A 48 -117.01 63.36 106.05
C MET A 48 -118.33 62.72 106.49
N LYS A 49 -119.21 62.48 105.52
CA LYS A 49 -120.47 61.79 105.80
C LYS A 49 -120.19 60.29 105.84
N VAL A 50 -120.54 59.68 106.97
CA VAL A 50 -120.64 58.23 107.05
C VAL A 50 -121.94 57.84 106.39
N LEU A 51 -121.84 57.08 105.30
CA LEU A 51 -122.99 56.56 104.59
C LEU A 51 -123.55 55.32 105.31
N PRO A 52 -124.80 54.91 105.04
CA PRO A 52 -125.42 53.75 105.70
C PRO A 52 -124.63 52.43 105.54
N ASP A 53 -123.83 52.30 104.49
CA ASP A 53 -123.00 51.12 104.18
C ASP A 53 -121.65 51.11 104.91
N GLY A 54 -121.40 52.09 105.80
CA GLY A 54 -120.13 52.26 106.52
C GLY A 54 -119.04 52.92 105.69
N SER A 55 -119.31 53.24 104.41
CA SER A 55 -118.40 53.99 103.57
C SER A 55 -118.23 55.41 104.06
N LYS A 56 -117.01 55.93 103.98
CA LYS A 56 -116.73 57.35 104.24
C LYS A 56 -116.68 58.08 102.92
N TYR A 57 -117.60 59.03 102.76
CA TYR A 57 -117.73 59.78 101.51
C TYR A 57 -117.52 61.28 101.72
N ALA A 58 -116.76 61.85 100.80
CA ALA A 58 -116.59 63.29 100.64
C ALA A 58 -116.83 63.62 99.16
N GLY A 59 -117.87 64.39 98.88
CA GLY A 59 -118.22 64.76 97.51
C GLY A 59 -119.69 65.11 97.36
N GLN A 60 -120.11 65.14 96.10
CA GLN A 60 -121.46 65.51 95.71
C GLN A 60 -122.47 64.42 96.12
N LEU A 61 -123.54 64.85 96.81
CA LEU A 61 -124.64 63.98 97.23
C LEU A 61 -125.93 64.44 96.57
N ARG A 62 -126.66 63.50 95.98
CA ARG A 62 -128.05 63.69 95.58
C ARG A 62 -128.93 63.07 96.66
N GLY A 63 -129.41 63.90 97.58
CA GLY A 63 -130.02 63.44 98.83
C GLY A 63 -128.95 62.83 99.75
N ASP A 64 -129.04 61.52 99.99
CA ASP A 64 -128.08 60.75 100.80
C ASP A 64 -127.16 59.84 99.97
N VAL A 65 -127.25 59.88 98.63
CA VAL A 65 -126.50 58.98 97.73
C VAL A 65 -125.35 59.72 97.03
N PRO A 66 -124.12 59.15 96.99
CA PRO A 66 -123.03 59.64 96.16
C PRO A 66 -123.41 59.75 94.69
N ASP A 67 -123.35 60.96 94.16
CA ASP A 67 -123.71 61.24 92.77
C ASP A 67 -122.88 62.45 92.32
N GLY A 68 -122.10 62.27 91.26
CA GLY A 68 -121.08 63.21 90.83
C GLY A 68 -119.70 62.88 91.37
N TYR A 69 -118.80 63.85 91.37
CA TYR A 69 -117.40 63.60 91.73
C TYR A 69 -117.25 63.47 93.24
N GLY A 70 -116.53 62.45 93.68
CA GLY A 70 -116.21 62.30 95.09
C GLY A 70 -115.12 61.30 95.37
N LYS A 71 -114.78 61.24 96.65
CA LYS A 71 -113.88 60.27 97.22
C LYS A 71 -114.67 59.36 98.13
N MET A 72 -114.63 58.05 97.83
CA MET A 72 -115.19 57.01 98.68
C MET A 72 -114.09 56.13 99.21
N ILE A 73 -114.06 56.00 100.53
CA ILE A 73 -113.29 54.97 101.22
C ILE A 73 -114.29 53.88 101.58
N MET A 74 -114.18 52.75 100.89
CA MET A 74 -115.02 51.57 101.10
C MET A 74 -114.60 50.86 102.40
N PRO A 75 -115.49 50.06 103.02
CA PRO A 75 -115.18 49.34 104.27
C PRO A 75 -113.99 48.36 104.15
N ASP A 76 -113.73 47.84 102.94
CA ASP A 76 -112.61 46.95 102.65
C ASP A 76 -111.26 47.68 102.54
N GLY A 77 -111.24 49.01 102.68
CA GLY A 77 -110.05 49.84 102.51
C GLY A 77 -109.79 50.22 101.05
N SER A 78 -110.63 49.78 100.10
CA SER A 78 -110.56 50.22 98.72
C SER A 78 -110.84 51.73 98.65
N VAL A 79 -109.99 52.42 97.90
CA VAL A 79 -110.14 53.85 97.68
C VAL A 79 -110.52 54.05 96.23
N TYR A 80 -111.72 54.57 96.02
CA TYR A 80 -112.12 55.07 94.72
C TYR A 80 -112.16 56.59 94.73
N VAL A 81 -111.52 57.18 93.74
CA VAL A 81 -111.58 58.61 93.45
C VAL A 81 -112.02 58.77 92.01
N GLY A 82 -113.16 59.41 91.80
CA GLY A 82 -113.72 59.54 90.46
C GLY A 82 -115.19 59.91 90.47
N ASN A 83 -115.83 59.71 89.34
CA ASN A 83 -117.24 60.01 89.19
C ASN A 83 -118.09 58.86 89.76
N PHE A 84 -119.13 59.23 90.48
CA PHE A 84 -120.17 58.35 90.95
C PHE A 84 -121.45 58.61 90.19
N LYS A 85 -122.18 57.54 89.88
CA LYS A 85 -123.55 57.60 89.39
C LYS A 85 -124.35 56.58 90.18
N ASP A 86 -125.44 57.03 90.81
CA ASP A 86 -126.30 56.17 91.63
C ASP A 86 -125.52 55.34 92.68
N GLY A 87 -124.51 55.93 93.30
CA GLY A 87 -123.67 55.30 94.33
C GLY A 87 -122.54 54.39 93.81
N LYS A 88 -122.39 54.19 92.49
CA LYS A 88 -121.34 53.33 91.91
C LYS A 88 -120.25 54.13 91.19
N PRO A 89 -118.99 53.67 91.25
CA PRO A 89 -117.94 54.10 90.33
C PRO A 89 -118.41 54.04 88.87
N HIS A 90 -118.35 55.16 88.19
CA HIS A 90 -118.81 55.27 86.81
C HIS A 90 -117.98 56.30 86.07
N GLY A 91 -117.77 56.12 84.76
CA GLY A 91 -116.89 56.98 83.97
C GLY A 91 -115.45 56.94 84.47
N LYS A 92 -114.73 58.06 84.32
CA LYS A 92 -113.32 58.12 84.70
C LYS A 92 -113.16 58.06 86.22
N GLY A 93 -112.29 57.17 86.65
CA GLY A 93 -111.88 57.10 88.04
C GLY A 93 -110.62 56.29 88.25
N LYS A 94 -110.19 56.26 89.50
CA LYS A 94 -109.06 55.50 89.97
C LYS A 94 -109.52 54.61 91.10
N LEU A 95 -109.40 53.30 90.90
CA LEU A 95 -109.61 52.29 91.93
C LEU A 95 -108.26 51.80 92.41
N THR A 96 -107.98 52.04 93.68
CA THR A 96 -106.85 51.47 94.39
C THR A 96 -107.39 50.39 95.33
N LEU A 97 -107.10 49.13 95.02
CA LEU A 97 -107.43 48.02 95.89
C LEU A 97 -106.39 47.89 97.02
N PRO A 98 -106.77 47.42 98.23
CA PRO A 98 -105.83 47.21 99.34
C PRO A 98 -104.64 46.32 98.97
N VAL A 99 -104.86 45.39 98.03
CA VAL A 99 -103.85 44.44 97.53
C VAL A 99 -102.82 45.06 96.59
N GLY A 100 -102.85 46.38 96.37
CA GLY A 100 -101.90 47.10 95.53
C GLY A 100 -102.23 47.11 94.04
N THR A 101 -103.27 46.38 93.61
CA THR A 101 -103.79 46.51 92.25
C THR A 101 -104.31 47.92 92.04
N VAL A 102 -103.76 48.59 91.03
CA VAL A 102 -104.23 49.90 90.59
C VAL A 102 -104.85 49.75 89.22
N TYR A 103 -106.12 50.16 89.13
CA TYR A 103 -106.75 50.39 87.84
C TYR A 103 -107.10 51.87 87.71
N GLU A 104 -106.67 52.44 86.61
CA GLU A 104 -106.95 53.82 86.22
C GLU A 104 -107.46 53.79 84.78
N GLY A 105 -108.70 54.23 84.57
CA GLY A 105 -109.37 54.06 83.30
C GLY A 105 -110.87 54.30 83.37
N ASP A 106 -111.57 53.77 82.38
CA ASP A 106 -113.01 53.83 82.32
C ASP A 106 -113.66 52.81 83.25
N PHE A 107 -114.66 53.27 84.00
CA PHE A 107 -115.52 52.41 84.79
C PHE A 107 -116.94 52.43 84.23
N GLU A 108 -117.56 51.27 84.18
CA GLU A 108 -118.98 51.12 83.92
C GLU A 108 -119.57 50.18 84.96
N ASP A 109 -120.64 50.63 85.63
CA ASP A 109 -121.31 49.91 86.71
C ASP A 109 -120.38 49.30 87.78
N GLY A 110 -119.31 50.02 88.13
CA GLY A 110 -118.35 49.59 89.15
C GLY A 110 -117.20 48.73 88.64
N LYS A 111 -117.12 48.41 87.33
CA LYS A 111 -116.06 47.56 86.77
C LYS A 111 -115.15 48.33 85.79
N PRO A 112 -113.85 47.99 85.75
CA PRO A 112 -112.97 48.35 84.65
C PRO A 112 -113.56 47.96 83.29
N HIS A 113 -113.74 48.94 82.43
CA HIS A 113 -114.25 48.77 81.07
C HIS A 113 -113.48 49.71 80.14
N GLY A 114 -113.67 49.58 78.82
CA GLY A 114 -113.08 50.51 77.85
C GLY A 114 -111.56 50.56 77.94
N HIS A 115 -110.98 51.77 77.95
CA HIS A 115 -109.53 51.91 77.98
C HIS A 115 -109.04 52.12 79.40
N GLY A 116 -108.03 51.34 79.77
CA GLY A 116 -107.44 51.45 81.08
C GLY A 116 -106.00 51.01 81.14
N THR A 117 -105.39 51.39 82.24
CA THR A 117 -104.12 50.81 82.68
C THR A 117 -104.38 49.98 83.91
N ARG A 118 -104.05 48.69 83.84
CA ARG A 118 -104.04 47.81 85.01
C ARG A 118 -102.61 47.48 85.36
N ILE A 119 -102.25 47.79 86.60
CA ILE A 119 -100.99 47.38 87.21
C ILE A 119 -101.34 46.33 88.26
N LEU A 120 -100.86 45.11 88.04
CA LEU A 120 -101.01 44.00 88.97
C LEU A 120 -99.87 44.02 90.01
N PRO A 121 -100.05 43.38 91.18
CA PRO A 121 -99.04 43.37 92.24
C PRO A 121 -97.71 42.71 91.84
N ASP A 122 -97.72 41.83 90.84
CA ASP A 122 -96.52 41.15 90.30
C ASP A 122 -95.70 42.04 89.36
N GLY A 123 -96.14 43.28 89.11
CA GLY A 123 -95.51 44.21 88.19
C GLY A 123 -95.99 44.07 86.75
N THR A 124 -96.88 43.11 86.47
CA THR A 124 -97.52 42.99 85.15
C THR A 124 -98.31 44.26 84.88
N LYS A 125 -97.92 44.96 83.82
CA LYS A 125 -98.60 46.15 83.33
C LYS A 125 -99.28 45.81 82.02
N TYR A 126 -100.59 45.94 82.00
CA TYR A 126 -101.37 45.89 80.77
C TYR A 126 -101.90 47.28 80.45
N VAL A 127 -101.66 47.70 79.22
CA VAL A 127 -102.21 48.91 78.63
C VAL A 127 -102.98 48.50 77.39
N GLY A 128 -104.27 48.77 77.37
CA GLY A 128 -105.13 48.39 76.26
C GLY A 128 -106.60 48.38 76.63
N GLU A 129 -107.36 47.66 75.83
CA GLU A 129 -108.81 47.56 76.00
C GLU A 129 -109.18 46.54 77.10
N PHE A 130 -110.18 46.90 77.87
CA PHE A 130 -110.79 46.08 78.90
C PHE A 130 -112.26 45.85 78.56
N ARG A 131 -112.70 44.60 78.70
CA ARG A 131 -114.12 44.25 78.70
C ARG A 131 -114.41 43.44 79.96
N ASP A 132 -115.38 43.90 80.74
CA ASP A 132 -115.81 43.25 81.99
C ASP A 132 -114.66 42.91 82.95
N GLY A 133 -113.66 43.78 83.04
CA GLY A 133 -112.49 43.60 83.90
C GLY A 133 -111.34 42.78 83.32
N ARG A 134 -111.40 42.33 82.06
CA ARG A 134 -110.32 41.54 81.42
C ARG A 134 -109.69 42.25 80.22
N PRO A 135 -108.36 42.13 80.03
CA PRO A 135 -107.67 42.50 78.80
C PRO A 135 -108.34 41.84 77.58
N HIS A 136 -108.64 42.65 76.58
CA HIS A 136 -109.27 42.20 75.35
C HIS A 136 -108.79 43.08 74.20
N GLY A 137 -108.99 42.65 72.95
CA GLY A 137 -108.65 43.45 71.78
C GLY A 137 -107.16 43.76 71.71
N MET A 138 -106.80 44.95 71.26
CA MET A 138 -105.40 45.34 71.13
C MET A 138 -104.81 45.75 72.48
N GLY A 139 -103.62 45.26 72.76
CA GLY A 139 -102.93 45.64 73.98
C GLY A 139 -101.42 45.45 73.93
N THR A 140 -100.78 46.07 74.90
CA THR A 140 -99.38 45.83 75.21
C THR A 140 -99.31 45.29 76.62
N GLN A 141 -98.76 44.08 76.74
CA GLN A 141 -98.46 43.45 78.02
C GLN A 141 -96.97 43.52 78.27
N TYR A 142 -96.61 44.20 79.35
CA TYR A 142 -95.27 44.20 79.90
C TYR A 142 -95.22 43.15 81.00
N ASN A 143 -94.46 42.09 80.77
CA ASN A 143 -94.32 40.98 81.70
C ASN A 143 -93.18 41.23 82.70
N PRO A 144 -93.27 40.68 83.92
CA PRO A 144 -92.20 40.77 84.91
C PRO A 144 -90.86 40.17 84.45
N ASP A 145 -90.88 39.21 83.52
CA ASP A 145 -89.69 38.61 82.93
C ASP A 145 -88.97 39.52 81.92
N GLY A 146 -89.48 40.73 81.70
CA GLY A 146 -88.97 41.70 80.74
C GLY A 146 -89.42 41.44 79.31
N SER A 147 -90.22 40.39 79.06
CA SER A 147 -90.83 40.17 77.75
C SER A 147 -91.94 41.19 77.50
N ILE A 148 -91.97 41.67 76.27
CA ILE A 148 -92.99 42.59 75.80
C ILE A 148 -93.73 41.88 74.68
N TYR A 149 -95.02 41.68 74.90
CA TYR A 149 -95.92 41.27 73.84
C TYR A 149 -96.75 42.47 73.41
N THR A 150 -96.75 42.72 72.09
CA THR A 150 -97.65 43.66 71.44
C THR A 150 -98.41 42.92 70.36
N GLY A 151 -99.73 42.96 70.44
CA GLY A 151 -100.60 42.26 69.51
C GLY A 151 -102.00 42.09 70.06
N GLU A 152 -102.71 41.12 69.49
CA GLU A 152 -104.10 40.84 69.82
C GLU A 152 -104.21 40.01 71.11
N PHE A 153 -105.19 40.38 71.94
CA PHE A 153 -105.56 39.66 73.16
C PHE A 153 -106.99 39.13 73.05
N ALA A 154 -107.16 37.85 73.36
CA ALA A 154 -108.46 37.22 73.53
C ALA A 154 -108.50 36.55 74.91
N ASP A 155 -109.55 36.84 75.69
CA ASP A 155 -109.76 36.32 77.05
C ASP A 155 -108.56 36.45 78.00
N GLY A 156 -107.74 37.48 77.80
CA GLY A 156 -106.56 37.76 78.60
C GLY A 156 -105.25 37.12 78.11
N LEU A 157 -105.22 36.44 76.95
CA LEU A 157 -104.02 35.82 76.39
C LEU A 157 -103.65 36.37 75.00
N PRO A 158 -102.34 36.43 74.67
CA PRO A 158 -101.86 36.69 73.32
C PRO A 158 -102.41 35.72 72.28
N TYR A 159 -102.92 36.25 71.18
CA TYR A 159 -103.54 35.49 70.09
C TYR A 159 -103.23 36.14 68.74
N GLY A 160 -103.42 35.41 67.64
CA GLY A 160 -103.34 35.97 66.29
C GLY A 160 -101.94 36.45 65.93
N LYS A 161 -101.83 37.63 65.33
CA LYS A 161 -100.54 38.22 64.96
C LYS A 161 -99.97 39.00 66.14
N GLY A 162 -98.67 38.82 66.37
CA GLY A 162 -98.01 39.57 67.41
C GLY A 162 -96.50 39.65 67.22
N VAL A 163 -95.92 40.53 68.03
CA VAL A 163 -94.47 40.62 68.18
C VAL A 163 -94.16 40.29 69.63
N LEU A 164 -93.33 39.26 69.81
CA LEU A 164 -92.75 38.92 71.11
C LEU A 164 -91.30 39.34 71.12
N THR A 165 -91.00 40.34 71.93
CA THR A 165 -89.64 40.72 72.27
C THR A 165 -89.29 40.06 73.60
N LYS A 166 -88.30 39.17 73.59
CA LYS A 166 -87.78 38.51 74.79
C LYS A 166 -86.68 39.37 75.44
N LYS A 167 -86.42 39.14 76.73
CA LYS A 167 -85.37 39.84 77.50
C LYS A 167 -83.96 39.68 76.92
N ASP A 168 -83.69 38.57 76.23
CA ASP A 168 -82.40 38.31 75.60
C ASP A 168 -82.18 39.13 74.32
N GLY A 169 -83.19 39.88 73.84
CA GLY A 169 -83.17 40.61 72.58
C GLY A 169 -83.67 39.79 71.39
N SER A 170 -84.05 38.53 71.60
CA SER A 170 -84.67 37.72 70.56
C SER A 170 -86.03 38.32 70.19
N VAL A 171 -86.24 38.52 68.89
CA VAL A 171 -87.51 39.01 68.35
C VAL A 171 -88.13 37.91 67.51
N TYR A 172 -89.33 37.50 67.92
CA TYR A 172 -90.21 36.68 67.10
C TYR A 172 -91.34 37.55 66.55
N GLU A 173 -91.49 37.50 65.23
CA GLU A 173 -92.60 38.09 64.49
C GLU A 173 -93.29 36.97 63.71
N GLY A 174 -94.57 36.73 64.00
CA GLY A 174 -95.31 35.64 63.39
C GLY A 174 -96.65 35.33 64.06
N ASP A 175 -97.13 34.10 63.88
CA ASP A 175 -98.42 33.66 64.40
C ASP A 175 -98.31 33.19 65.86
N PHE A 176 -99.32 33.55 66.67
CA PHE A 176 -99.50 33.12 68.04
C PHE A 176 -100.81 32.38 68.22
N ILE A 177 -100.77 31.28 68.96
CA ILE A 177 -101.97 30.56 69.41
C ILE A 177 -101.77 30.27 70.90
N ASN A 178 -102.74 30.65 71.73
CA ASN A 178 -102.72 30.42 73.18
C ASN A 178 -101.41 30.89 73.86
N GLY A 179 -100.86 32.03 73.43
CA GLY A 179 -99.63 32.57 74.01
C GLY A 179 -98.31 32.03 73.43
N VAL A 180 -98.30 31.09 72.48
CA VAL A 180 -97.04 30.52 71.93
C VAL A 180 -96.84 30.80 70.43
N PRO A 181 -95.60 31.08 69.98
CA PRO A 181 -95.24 31.14 68.57
C PRO A 181 -95.54 29.83 67.82
N HIS A 182 -96.22 29.93 66.68
CA HIS A 182 -96.63 28.81 65.85
C HIS A 182 -96.65 29.23 64.37
N GLY A 183 -96.75 28.29 63.43
CA GLY A 183 -96.97 28.62 62.02
C GLY A 183 -95.74 29.25 61.37
N ARG A 184 -95.91 30.32 60.60
CA ARG A 184 -94.78 30.97 59.92
C ARG A 184 -94.28 32.16 60.72
N GLY A 185 -92.97 32.29 60.79
CA GLY A 185 -92.38 33.41 61.49
C GLY A 185 -90.97 33.71 61.06
N VAL A 186 -90.48 34.79 61.64
CA VAL A 186 -89.08 35.18 61.59
C VAL A 186 -88.58 35.23 63.03
N LEU A 187 -87.56 34.43 63.31
CA LEU A 187 -86.83 34.51 64.58
C LEU A 187 -85.48 35.15 64.31
N THR A 188 -85.31 36.32 64.89
CA THR A 188 -84.03 37.03 64.90
C THR A 188 -83.41 36.84 66.27
N TYR A 189 -82.21 36.26 66.30
CA TYR A 189 -81.46 36.01 67.52
C TYR A 189 -80.54 37.21 67.84
N PRO A 190 -80.08 37.35 69.10
CA PRO A 190 -79.25 38.48 69.52
C PRO A 190 -77.88 38.52 68.85
N ASP A 191 -77.36 37.37 68.40
CA ASP A 191 -76.09 37.27 67.66
C ASP A 191 -76.18 37.73 66.20
N GLY A 192 -77.37 38.16 65.75
CA GLY A 192 -77.63 38.52 64.37
C GLY A 192 -77.98 37.34 63.47
N SER A 193 -77.92 36.11 64.01
CA SER A 193 -78.42 34.95 63.27
C SER A 193 -79.91 35.06 63.05
N LYS A 194 -80.35 34.63 61.86
CA LYS A 194 -81.74 34.77 61.44
C LYS A 194 -82.24 33.43 60.93
N TYR A 195 -83.36 32.98 61.50
CA TYR A 195 -84.13 31.87 60.96
C TYR A 195 -85.42 32.40 60.32
N THR A 196 -85.65 32.00 59.07
CA THR A 196 -86.91 32.26 58.36
C THR A 196 -87.46 30.92 57.90
N GLY A 197 -88.66 30.57 58.37
CA GLY A 197 -89.26 29.26 58.10
C GLY A 197 -90.47 28.96 58.98
N GLU A 198 -90.74 27.67 59.16
CA GLU A 198 -91.88 27.19 59.95
C GLU A 198 -91.51 27.01 61.42
N PHE A 199 -92.49 27.20 62.29
CA PHE A 199 -92.39 27.08 63.73
C PHE A 199 -93.47 26.14 64.25
N LYS A 200 -93.09 25.25 65.15
CA LYS A 200 -94.01 24.39 65.88
C LYS A 200 -93.65 24.45 67.35
N ASN A 201 -94.61 24.82 68.20
CA ASN A 201 -94.43 24.94 69.65
C ASN A 201 -93.23 25.81 70.05
N GLY A 202 -93.03 26.94 69.36
CA GLY A 202 -91.94 27.87 69.67
C GLY A 202 -90.57 27.56 69.08
N VAL A 203 -90.38 26.46 68.33
CA VAL A 203 -89.07 26.11 67.73
C VAL A 203 -89.10 26.05 66.19
N PRO A 204 -88.00 26.44 65.52
CA PRO A 204 -87.79 26.22 64.09
C PRO A 204 -87.96 24.76 63.67
N TYR A 205 -88.78 24.53 62.66
CA TYR A 205 -89.12 23.20 62.16
C TYR A 205 -89.37 23.24 60.65
N GLY A 206 -89.19 22.13 59.95
CA GLY A 206 -89.51 22.03 58.53
C GLY A 206 -88.52 22.81 57.64
N SER A 207 -88.99 23.27 56.48
CA SER A 207 -88.13 23.98 55.53
C SER A 207 -87.79 25.38 56.03
N GLY A 208 -86.50 25.73 55.95
CA GLY A 208 -86.06 27.05 56.38
C GLY A 208 -84.74 27.47 55.79
N THR A 209 -84.39 28.72 56.07
CA THR A 209 -83.05 29.27 55.83
C THR A 209 -82.52 29.80 57.15
N LYS A 210 -81.30 29.38 57.49
CA LYS A 210 -80.56 29.91 58.64
C LYS A 210 -79.33 30.67 58.13
N THR A 211 -79.29 31.96 58.42
CA THR A 211 -78.12 32.79 58.17
C THR A 211 -77.36 32.97 59.48
N MET A 212 -76.08 32.60 59.48
CA MET A 212 -75.18 32.74 60.62
C MET A 212 -74.55 34.15 60.63
N PRO A 213 -74.02 34.63 61.77
CA PRO A 213 -73.45 35.97 61.89
C PRO A 213 -72.22 36.23 61.00
N ASP A 214 -71.47 35.18 60.67
CA ASP A 214 -70.29 35.24 59.80
C ASP A 214 -70.64 35.38 58.31
N GLY A 215 -71.92 35.30 57.95
CA GLY A 215 -72.40 35.29 56.56
C GLY A 215 -72.62 33.88 56.00
N THR A 216 -72.36 32.83 56.78
CA THR A 216 -72.63 31.44 56.36
C THR A 216 -74.13 31.24 56.18
N VAL A 217 -74.51 30.72 55.02
CA VAL A 217 -75.92 30.44 54.68
C VAL A 217 -76.15 28.93 54.66
N LEU A 218 -77.10 28.49 55.48
CA LEU A 218 -77.57 27.10 55.56
C LEU A 218 -78.99 27.00 55.00
N VAL A 219 -79.16 26.15 54.00
CA VAL A 219 -80.45 25.90 53.34
C VAL A 219 -80.78 24.41 53.37
N GLY A 220 -81.98 24.08 53.86
CA GLY A 220 -82.55 22.73 53.83
C GLY A 220 -83.61 22.49 54.89
N THR A 221 -83.72 21.24 55.34
CA THR A 221 -84.71 20.81 56.33
C THR A 221 -84.17 20.95 57.75
N PHE A 222 -84.91 21.66 58.59
CA PHE A 222 -84.58 21.89 60.00
C PHE A 222 -85.45 21.03 60.92
N ILE A 223 -84.81 20.34 61.85
CA ILE A 223 -85.49 19.62 62.93
C ILE A 223 -84.90 20.14 64.23
N ASN A 224 -85.75 20.67 65.12
CA ASN A 224 -85.33 21.29 66.38
C ASN A 224 -84.25 22.38 66.22
N GLY A 225 -84.28 23.14 65.11
CA GLY A 225 -83.33 24.22 64.85
C GLY A 225 -82.00 23.84 64.19
N GLU A 226 -81.77 22.56 63.88
CA GLU A 226 -80.57 22.09 63.19
C GLU A 226 -80.84 21.57 61.78
N LEU A 227 -79.93 21.85 60.84
CA LEU A 227 -79.96 21.35 59.47
C LEU A 227 -79.62 19.86 59.48
N GLN A 228 -80.53 19.05 58.93
CA GLN A 228 -80.40 17.60 58.87
C GLN A 228 -80.67 17.10 57.45
N GLY A 229 -79.97 16.04 57.03
CA GLY A 229 -80.13 15.44 55.71
C GLY A 229 -79.49 16.26 54.60
N SER A 230 -80.12 16.34 53.43
CA SER A 230 -79.53 17.03 52.28
C SER A 230 -79.64 18.55 52.44
N GLY A 231 -78.53 19.26 52.20
CA GLY A 231 -78.49 20.71 52.34
C GLY A 231 -77.40 21.36 51.52
N THR A 232 -77.34 22.68 51.59
CA THR A 232 -76.25 23.48 51.04
C THR A 232 -75.70 24.39 52.13
N MET A 233 -74.37 24.43 52.23
CA MET A 233 -73.64 25.39 53.04
C MET A 233 -72.78 26.25 52.12
N THR A 234 -72.95 27.56 52.22
CA THR A 234 -72.11 28.54 51.53
C THR A 234 -71.37 29.35 52.59
N ALA A 235 -70.04 29.25 52.58
CA ALA A 235 -69.16 29.99 53.48
C ALA A 235 -68.90 31.42 52.95
N PRO A 236 -68.41 32.35 53.78
CA PRO A 236 -68.25 33.76 53.40
C PRO A 236 -67.21 34.01 52.30
N ASP A 237 -66.22 33.12 52.17
CA ASP A 237 -65.18 33.18 51.13
C ASP A 237 -65.64 32.68 49.75
N GLY A 238 -66.91 32.25 49.64
CA GLY A 238 -67.47 31.65 48.44
C GLY A 238 -67.27 30.14 48.35
N THR A 239 -66.60 29.52 49.34
CA THR A 239 -66.50 28.07 49.43
C THR A 239 -67.89 27.46 49.60
N ARG A 240 -68.23 26.53 48.71
CA ARG A 240 -69.56 25.92 48.65
C ARG A 240 -69.48 24.43 48.89
N TYR A 241 -70.22 23.94 49.88
CA TYR A 241 -70.47 22.53 50.11
C TYR A 241 -71.91 22.17 49.72
N THR A 242 -72.06 21.12 48.92
CA THR A 242 -73.36 20.51 48.60
C THR A 242 -73.26 19.01 48.91
N GLY A 243 -74.15 18.51 49.76
CA GLY A 243 -74.11 17.12 50.21
C GLY A 243 -74.97 16.85 51.44
N GLN A 244 -74.65 15.76 52.14
CA GLN A 244 -75.37 15.35 53.35
C GLN A 244 -74.86 16.11 54.59
N PHE A 245 -75.79 16.44 55.47
CA PHE A 245 -75.55 17.07 56.77
C PHE A 245 -76.04 16.17 57.89
N LYS A 246 -75.26 16.14 58.96
CA LYS A 246 -75.64 15.58 60.25
C LYS A 246 -75.22 16.58 61.32
N ASP A 247 -76.15 16.98 62.18
CA ASP A 247 -75.94 17.92 63.29
C ASP A 247 -75.29 19.24 62.81
N GLY A 248 -75.78 19.76 61.67
CA GLY A 248 -75.30 20.99 61.05
C GLY A 248 -73.94 20.91 60.34
N LYS A 249 -73.29 19.73 60.26
CA LYS A 249 -71.96 19.57 59.63
C LYS A 249 -71.99 18.73 58.35
N PRO A 250 -71.15 19.06 57.35
CA PRO A 250 -70.87 18.20 56.21
C PRO A 250 -70.45 16.79 56.65
N HIS A 251 -71.19 15.78 56.19
CA HIS A 251 -70.98 14.38 56.54
C HIS A 251 -71.36 13.49 55.35
N GLY A 252 -70.71 12.34 55.17
CA GLY A 252 -71.01 11.46 54.03
C GLY A 252 -70.51 12.02 52.69
N THR A 253 -71.19 11.72 51.60
CA THR A 253 -70.76 12.15 50.26
C THR A 253 -71.11 13.61 50.00
N GLY A 254 -70.16 14.33 49.40
CA GLY A 254 -70.40 15.70 49.00
C GLY A 254 -69.35 16.26 48.07
N LYS A 255 -69.61 17.48 47.61
CA LYS A 255 -68.70 18.24 46.76
C LYS A 255 -68.40 19.57 47.42
N GLN A 256 -67.11 19.89 47.56
CA GLN A 256 -66.62 21.17 48.04
C GLN A 256 -65.88 21.89 46.92
N VAL A 257 -66.36 23.08 46.58
CA VAL A 257 -65.71 23.98 45.63
C VAL A 257 -65.09 25.11 46.44
N TYR A 258 -63.77 25.26 46.36
CA TYR A 258 -63.02 26.32 47.04
C TYR A 258 -63.08 27.63 46.24
N SER A 259 -62.78 28.74 46.90
CA SER A 259 -62.81 30.09 46.32
C SER A 259 -61.84 30.31 45.15
N ASP A 260 -60.77 29.52 45.04
CA ASP A 260 -59.79 29.57 43.94
C ASP A 260 -60.22 28.77 42.68
N GLY A 261 -61.34 28.05 42.77
CA GLY A 261 -61.88 27.18 41.73
C GLY A 261 -61.35 25.74 41.77
N SER A 262 -60.47 25.40 42.72
CA SER A 262 -60.15 24.01 43.01
C SER A 262 -61.37 23.32 43.63
N SER A 263 -61.47 22.00 43.44
CA SER A 263 -62.63 21.25 43.92
C SER A 263 -62.22 19.92 44.50
N TYR A 264 -62.89 19.54 45.58
CA TYR A 264 -62.87 18.22 46.17
C TYR A 264 -64.22 17.54 45.96
N GLU A 265 -64.18 16.29 45.53
CA GLU A 265 -65.36 15.43 45.39
C GLU A 265 -65.03 14.10 46.08
N GLY A 266 -65.76 13.77 47.14
CA GLY A 266 -65.43 12.61 47.97
C GLY A 266 -66.19 12.55 49.29
N THR A 267 -65.61 11.82 50.24
CA THR A 267 -66.24 11.53 51.53
C THR A 267 -65.80 12.52 52.60
N PHE A 268 -66.78 13.10 53.30
CA PHE A 268 -66.58 13.99 54.43
C PHE A 268 -66.87 13.26 55.74
N HIS A 269 -65.96 13.35 56.70
CA HIS A 269 -66.21 12.96 58.08
C HIS A 269 -66.00 14.18 58.98
N ASN A 270 -67.08 14.62 59.63
CA ASN A 270 -67.06 15.77 60.55
C ASN A 270 -66.39 17.02 59.95
N GLY A 271 -66.68 17.31 58.67
CA GLY A 271 -66.13 18.46 57.94
C GLY A 271 -64.72 18.30 57.37
N ARG A 272 -64.05 17.13 57.48
CA ARG A 272 -62.72 16.90 56.90
C ARG A 272 -62.76 16.09 55.60
N PRO A 273 -62.12 16.56 54.51
CA PRO A 273 -61.93 15.77 53.29
C PRO A 273 -60.77 14.78 53.43
N SER A 274 -60.83 13.66 52.72
CA SER A 274 -59.76 12.66 52.59
C SER A 274 -59.62 12.23 51.12
N GLY A 275 -58.42 12.33 50.51
CA GLY A 275 -58.15 11.85 49.14
C GLY A 275 -57.34 12.79 48.24
N THR A 276 -57.37 12.53 46.93
CA THR A 276 -56.64 13.24 45.85
C THR A 276 -57.21 14.63 45.56
N ILE A 277 -56.35 15.62 45.34
CA ILE A 277 -56.74 16.98 44.98
C ILE A 277 -56.51 17.22 43.48
N LYS A 278 -57.57 17.65 42.80
CA LYS A 278 -57.48 18.15 41.43
C LYS A 278 -57.33 19.67 41.45
N MET A 279 -56.14 20.14 41.08
CA MET A 279 -55.83 21.56 40.99
C MET A 279 -56.52 22.19 39.77
N ARG A 280 -56.69 23.52 39.77
CA ARG A 280 -57.36 24.28 38.71
C ARG A 280 -56.69 24.12 37.33
N ASP A 281 -55.38 23.94 37.30
CA ASP A 281 -54.58 23.76 36.09
C ASP A 281 -54.64 22.32 35.54
N GLY A 282 -55.34 21.41 36.22
CA GLY A 282 -55.41 19.99 35.89
C GLY A 282 -54.31 19.15 36.52
N SER A 283 -53.41 19.75 37.32
CA SER A 283 -52.40 19.02 38.08
C SER A 283 -53.05 18.18 39.18
N VAL A 284 -52.44 17.03 39.46
CA VAL A 284 -52.90 16.08 40.49
C VAL A 284 -51.88 16.11 41.62
N TYR A 285 -52.35 16.43 42.83
CA TYR A 285 -51.50 16.50 44.01
C TYR A 285 -52.00 15.56 45.10
N THR A 286 -51.03 14.88 45.74
CA THR A 286 -51.24 14.09 46.94
C THR A 286 -50.25 14.55 48.01
N GLY A 287 -50.76 15.12 49.10
CA GLY A 287 -49.94 15.62 50.20
C GLY A 287 -50.62 16.74 50.99
N GLU A 288 -49.85 17.42 51.83
CA GLU A 288 -50.35 18.49 52.68
C GLU A 288 -50.52 19.81 51.91
N LEU A 289 -51.63 20.50 52.18
CA LEU A 289 -51.85 21.84 51.67
C LEU A 289 -51.71 22.87 52.79
N GLU A 290 -50.96 23.92 52.51
CA GLU A 290 -50.98 25.16 53.30
C GLU A 290 -51.58 26.27 52.43
N ARG A 291 -52.74 26.81 52.84
CA ARG A 291 -53.46 27.87 52.10
C ARG A 291 -53.71 27.54 50.62
N GLY A 292 -54.07 26.30 50.32
CA GLY A 292 -54.36 25.83 48.96
C GLY A 292 -53.12 25.54 48.10
N LYS A 293 -51.91 25.61 48.66
CA LYS A 293 -50.66 25.29 47.93
C LYS A 293 -49.97 24.06 48.50
N PRO A 294 -49.29 23.25 47.68
CA PRO A 294 -48.43 22.17 48.15
C PRO A 294 -47.42 22.67 49.19
N HIS A 295 -47.37 22.00 50.34
CA HIS A 295 -46.44 22.26 51.43
C HIS A 295 -46.00 20.94 52.06
N GLY A 296 -44.80 20.89 52.64
CA GLY A 296 -44.30 19.68 53.29
C GLY A 296 -44.06 18.56 52.29
N SER A 297 -44.12 17.31 52.73
CA SER A 297 -43.89 16.17 51.85
C SER A 297 -45.10 15.89 50.97
N GLY A 298 -44.87 15.71 49.68
CA GLY A 298 -45.94 15.33 48.77
C GLY A 298 -45.45 14.83 47.42
N GLU A 299 -46.41 14.55 46.56
CA GLU A 299 -46.20 14.17 45.18
C GLU A 299 -47.16 14.96 44.30
N ILE A 300 -46.61 15.64 43.31
CA ILE A 300 -47.38 16.36 42.30
C ILE A 300 -47.09 15.78 40.93
N THR A 301 -48.13 15.62 40.12
CA THR A 301 -48.01 15.42 38.67
C THR A 301 -48.66 16.64 38.01
N TRP A 302 -47.84 17.43 37.33
CA TRP A 302 -48.31 18.57 36.56
C TRP A 302 -48.97 18.12 35.26
N LYS A 303 -49.88 18.95 34.72
CA LYS A 303 -50.59 18.66 33.47
C LYS A 303 -49.68 18.37 32.27
N ASN A 304 -48.46 18.93 32.25
CA ASN A 304 -47.48 18.71 31.19
C ASN A 304 -46.79 17.33 31.27
N GLY A 305 -47.05 16.54 32.31
CA GLY A 305 -46.42 15.24 32.53
C GLY A 305 -45.19 15.29 33.45
N ASP A 306 -44.72 16.48 33.84
CA ASP A 306 -43.68 16.60 34.85
C ASP A 306 -44.22 16.09 36.20
N SER A 307 -43.36 15.50 37.01
CA SER A 307 -43.69 15.13 38.38
C SER A 307 -42.56 15.47 39.33
N TYR A 308 -42.94 15.73 40.58
CA TYR A 308 -41.98 15.93 41.64
C TYR A 308 -42.46 15.22 42.89
N LYS A 309 -41.52 14.48 43.51
CA LYS A 309 -41.70 13.82 44.78
C LYS A 309 -40.62 14.30 45.73
N GLY A 310 -41.05 14.92 46.83
CA GLY A 310 -40.14 15.50 47.80
C GLY A 310 -40.82 16.56 48.65
N GLU A 311 -40.02 17.47 49.19
CA GLU A 311 -40.54 18.55 50.03
C GLU A 311 -41.01 19.73 49.17
N PHE A 312 -42.09 20.37 49.60
CA PHE A 312 -42.62 21.57 48.99
C PHE A 312 -42.55 22.73 49.97
N ARG A 313 -42.18 23.90 49.46
CA ARG A 313 -42.27 25.17 50.20
C ARG A 313 -42.95 26.21 49.33
N ASN A 314 -44.06 26.76 49.80
CA ASN A 314 -44.86 27.76 49.08
C ASN A 314 -45.32 27.30 47.67
N GLY A 315 -45.56 26.00 47.49
CA GLY A 315 -45.97 25.42 46.20
C GLY A 315 -44.84 25.11 45.22
N LEU A 316 -43.56 25.27 45.61
CA LEU A 316 -42.41 24.92 44.78
C LEU A 316 -41.63 23.74 45.36
N PRO A 317 -41.01 22.89 44.52
CA PRO A 317 -40.02 21.90 44.96
C PRO A 317 -38.93 22.52 45.83
N HIS A 318 -38.68 21.92 46.99
CA HIS A 318 -37.71 22.36 47.98
C HIS A 318 -37.07 21.16 48.68
N GLY A 319 -35.95 21.36 49.38
CA GLY A 319 -35.32 20.28 50.14
C GLY A 319 -34.87 19.11 49.26
N VAL A 320 -34.81 17.91 49.83
CA VAL A 320 -34.42 16.71 49.08
C VAL A 320 -35.62 16.18 48.30
N GLY A 321 -35.42 15.90 47.02
CA GLY A 321 -36.46 15.27 46.22
C GLY A 321 -35.97 14.77 44.88
N THR A 322 -36.92 14.28 44.10
CA THR A 322 -36.75 13.79 42.74
C THR A 322 -37.76 14.49 41.84
N PHE A 323 -37.26 15.17 40.81
CA PHE A 323 -38.03 15.82 39.77
C PHE A 323 -37.91 15.00 38.49
N THR A 324 -39.01 14.48 37.98
CA THR A 324 -39.06 13.77 36.69
C THR A 324 -39.73 14.68 35.67
N LEU A 325 -39.00 15.07 34.63
CA LEU A 325 -39.54 15.83 33.50
C LEU A 325 -40.34 14.90 32.59
N ALA A 326 -41.31 15.46 31.87
CA ALA A 326 -42.17 14.73 30.93
C ALA A 326 -41.40 14.02 29.80
N ASP A 327 -40.17 14.47 29.50
CA ASP A 327 -39.28 13.84 28.53
C ASP A 327 -38.56 12.58 29.07
N GLY A 328 -38.72 12.27 30.36
CA GLY A 328 -38.06 11.16 31.05
C GLY A 328 -36.79 11.54 31.80
N THR A 329 -36.35 12.80 31.76
CA THR A 329 -35.20 13.27 32.54
C THR A 329 -35.52 13.24 34.03
N VAL A 330 -34.66 12.61 34.84
CA VAL A 330 -34.78 12.57 36.30
C VAL A 330 -33.69 13.42 36.93
N LEU A 331 -34.07 14.38 37.76
CA LEU A 331 -33.19 15.21 38.57
C LEU A 331 -33.37 14.85 40.04
N SER A 332 -32.31 14.45 40.72
CA SER A 332 -32.32 14.09 42.13
C SER A 332 -31.31 14.90 42.93
N GLY A 333 -31.70 15.39 44.09
CA GLY A 333 -30.81 16.12 45.00
C GLY A 333 -31.55 17.20 45.77
N THR A 334 -30.83 18.28 46.11
CA THR A 334 -31.40 19.39 46.89
C THR A 334 -31.97 20.48 45.98
N PHE A 335 -33.26 20.77 46.14
CA PHE A 335 -33.98 21.80 45.40
C PHE A 335 -34.13 23.07 46.26
N VAL A 336 -33.80 24.21 45.67
CA VAL A 336 -34.04 25.53 46.26
C VAL A 336 -34.87 26.33 45.28
N ASN A 337 -36.05 26.77 45.69
CA ASN A 337 -37.01 27.52 44.86
C ASN A 337 -37.30 26.83 43.51
N GLY A 338 -37.52 25.52 43.52
CA GLY A 338 -37.82 24.74 42.31
C GLY A 338 -36.61 24.34 41.46
N LYS A 339 -35.36 24.64 41.89
CA LYS A 339 -34.16 24.33 41.12
C LYS A 339 -33.16 23.48 41.90
N LEU A 340 -32.68 22.41 41.27
CA LEU A 340 -31.59 21.59 41.74
C LEU A 340 -30.31 22.44 41.85
N THR A 341 -29.74 22.49 43.05
CA THR A 341 -28.55 23.29 43.38
C THR A 341 -27.62 22.49 44.27
N GLY A 342 -26.31 22.63 44.08
CA GLY A 342 -25.31 21.89 44.84
C GLY A 342 -25.12 20.48 44.30
N LYS A 343 -24.86 19.50 45.17
CA LYS A 343 -24.65 18.11 44.71
C LYS A 343 -25.97 17.48 44.29
N GLY A 344 -25.97 16.81 43.15
CA GLY A 344 -27.14 16.10 42.65
C GLY A 344 -26.79 15.11 41.56
N GLU A 345 -27.84 14.56 40.97
CA GLU A 345 -27.81 13.59 39.90
C GLU A 345 -28.82 13.98 38.82
N ARG A 346 -28.44 13.80 37.56
CA ARG A 346 -29.33 13.89 36.41
C ARG A 346 -29.23 12.61 35.60
N ILE A 347 -30.34 11.91 35.44
CA ILE A 347 -30.49 10.82 34.46
C ILE A 347 -31.26 11.39 33.28
N SER A 348 -30.63 11.41 32.11
CA SER A 348 -31.22 11.94 30.88
C SER A 348 -32.07 10.84 30.20
N PRO A 349 -32.98 11.17 29.27
CA PRO A 349 -33.90 10.20 28.67
C PRO A 349 -33.20 9.08 27.87
N ASP A 350 -32.00 9.35 27.37
CA ASP A 350 -31.14 8.38 26.68
C ASP A 350 -30.43 7.41 27.65
N GLY A 351 -30.56 7.60 28.96
CA GLY A 351 -29.86 6.85 30.00
C GLY A 351 -28.53 7.48 30.46
N SER A 352 -28.11 8.62 29.87
CA SER A 352 -26.90 9.32 30.29
C SER A 352 -27.04 9.88 31.71
N GLN A 353 -26.14 9.50 32.60
CA GLN A 353 -26.14 9.84 34.02
C GLN A 353 -25.03 10.87 34.33
N TYR A 354 -25.41 12.04 34.82
CA TYR A 354 -24.49 13.01 35.42
C TYR A 354 -24.61 12.98 36.95
N VAL A 355 -23.49 12.85 37.64
CA VAL A 355 -23.37 13.00 39.10
C VAL A 355 -22.36 14.08 39.39
N GLY A 356 -22.77 15.15 40.08
CA GLY A 356 -21.86 16.26 40.31
C GLY A 356 -22.54 17.48 40.90
N THR A 357 -21.98 18.64 40.59
CA THR A 357 -22.45 19.92 41.10
C THR A 357 -23.38 20.60 40.08
N PHE A 358 -24.45 21.18 40.58
CA PHE A 358 -25.48 21.86 39.80
C PHE A 358 -25.62 23.30 40.25
N LYS A 359 -25.84 24.18 39.28
CA LYS A 359 -26.29 25.55 39.48
C LYS A 359 -27.55 25.75 38.65
N ASP A 360 -28.67 26.03 39.32
CA ASP A 360 -29.95 26.30 38.65
C ASP A 360 -30.38 25.19 37.66
N ASN A 361 -30.36 23.91 38.07
CA ASN A 361 -30.61 22.72 37.24
C ASN A 361 -29.54 22.36 36.19
N ILE A 362 -28.48 23.16 36.05
CA ILE A 362 -27.45 22.96 35.03
C ILE A 362 -26.19 22.40 35.68
N PRO A 363 -25.57 21.32 35.14
CA PRO A 363 -24.25 20.86 35.57
C PRO A 363 -23.21 21.98 35.53
N ASP A 364 -22.62 22.33 36.67
CA ASP A 364 -21.68 23.44 36.82
C ASP A 364 -20.75 23.18 38.01
N GLY A 365 -19.44 23.15 37.76
CA GLY A 365 -18.41 22.70 38.70
C GLY A 365 -17.90 21.29 38.40
N LYS A 366 -17.40 20.56 39.40
CA LYS A 366 -16.88 19.20 39.22
C LYS A 366 -18.02 18.19 39.12
N GLY A 367 -17.87 17.22 38.21
CA GLY A 367 -18.81 16.12 38.08
C GLY A 367 -18.31 14.99 37.20
N LYS A 368 -19.11 13.94 37.14
CA LYS A 368 -18.93 12.75 36.32
C LYS A 368 -20.15 12.55 35.43
N LEU A 369 -19.96 12.50 34.12
CA LEU A 369 -20.99 12.21 33.12
C LEU A 369 -20.71 10.84 32.51
N THR A 370 -21.57 9.88 32.79
CA THR A 370 -21.63 8.59 32.11
C THR A 370 -22.64 8.72 30.98
N HIS A 371 -22.18 8.72 29.74
CA HIS A 371 -23.03 8.74 28.56
C HIS A 371 -23.73 7.39 28.34
N ALA A 372 -24.85 7.40 27.63
CA ALA A 372 -25.63 6.20 27.27
C ALA A 372 -24.82 5.15 26.49
N ASP A 373 -23.79 5.55 25.75
CA ASP A 373 -22.90 4.64 25.02
C ASP A 373 -21.86 3.95 25.92
N GLY A 374 -21.78 4.34 27.19
CA GLY A 374 -20.82 3.85 28.18
C GLY A 374 -19.55 4.70 28.30
N SER A 375 -19.41 5.78 27.52
CA SER A 375 -18.31 6.73 27.70
C SER A 375 -18.48 7.53 29.00
N VAL A 376 -17.36 7.85 29.66
CA VAL A 376 -17.34 8.49 30.98
C VAL A 376 -16.44 9.70 30.92
N TYR A 377 -17.00 10.89 31.14
CA TYR A 377 -16.24 12.11 31.40
C TYR A 377 -16.22 12.40 32.90
N GLU A 378 -15.06 12.73 33.45
CA GLU A 378 -14.89 13.20 34.82
C GLU A 378 -14.01 14.46 34.83
N GLY A 379 -14.55 15.59 35.31
CA GLY A 379 -13.82 16.86 35.24
C GLY A 379 -14.67 18.09 35.53
N ASP A 380 -14.20 19.21 35.00
CA ASP A 380 -14.84 20.52 35.11
C ASP A 380 -15.99 20.69 34.12
N PHE A 381 -17.14 21.17 34.61
CA PHE A 381 -18.29 21.57 33.82
C PHE A 381 -18.56 23.06 34.00
N LYS A 382 -19.00 23.72 32.92
CA LYS A 382 -19.50 25.09 32.96
C LYS A 382 -20.72 25.19 32.06
N ASN A 383 -21.83 25.68 32.58
CA ASN A 383 -23.09 25.78 31.83
C ASN A 383 -23.51 24.46 31.12
N GLY A 384 -23.31 23.32 31.77
CA GLY A 384 -23.77 22.02 31.28
C GLY A 384 -22.82 21.30 30.33
N VAL A 385 -21.68 21.89 29.98
CA VAL A 385 -20.68 21.29 29.08
C VAL A 385 -19.33 21.12 29.76
N PRO A 386 -18.54 20.08 29.41
CA PRO A 386 -17.14 19.96 29.83
C PRO A 386 -16.31 21.20 29.43
N GLU A 387 -15.67 21.85 30.40
CA GLU A 387 -14.91 23.09 30.24
C GLU A 387 -13.87 23.22 31.36
N GLY A 388 -12.58 23.23 31.05
CA GLY A 388 -11.50 23.21 32.04
C GLY A 388 -10.65 21.96 31.91
N THR A 389 -10.37 21.26 33.01
CA THR A 389 -9.57 20.03 32.99
C THR A 389 -10.42 18.80 33.31
N GLY A 390 -10.13 17.69 32.65
CA GLY A 390 -10.85 16.45 32.90
C GLY A 390 -10.25 15.24 32.20
N THR A 391 -10.90 14.11 32.40
CA THR A 391 -10.61 12.85 31.70
C THR A 391 -11.90 12.34 31.06
N ILE A 392 -11.85 12.01 29.77
CA ILE A 392 -12.91 11.26 29.08
C ILE A 392 -12.38 9.88 28.69
N THR A 393 -13.10 8.84 29.09
CA THR A 393 -12.85 7.45 28.69
C THR A 393 -14.00 7.00 27.80
N TYR A 394 -13.70 6.67 26.55
CA TYR A 394 -14.67 6.18 25.58
C TYR A 394 -14.91 4.67 25.76
N LYS A 395 -16.03 4.17 25.20
CA LYS A 395 -16.43 2.75 25.29
C LYS A 395 -15.37 1.77 24.79
N ASP A 396 -14.60 2.17 23.78
CA ASP A 396 -13.55 1.36 23.17
C ASP A 396 -12.28 1.25 24.05
N GLY A 397 -12.21 2.00 25.16
CA GLY A 397 -11.04 2.09 26.03
C GLY A 397 -10.10 3.25 25.69
N THR A 398 -10.38 4.02 24.63
CA THR A 398 -9.67 5.27 24.35
C THR A 398 -9.89 6.24 25.52
N ALA A 399 -8.85 6.87 26.03
CA ALA A 399 -8.93 7.81 27.14
C ALA A 399 -8.15 9.09 26.84
N TYR A 400 -8.78 10.25 27.00
CA TYR A 400 -8.11 11.55 26.93
C TYR A 400 -8.13 12.25 28.30
N THR A 401 -6.98 12.70 28.75
CA THR A 401 -6.81 13.54 29.95
C THR A 401 -6.14 14.86 29.55
N GLY A 402 -6.79 15.98 29.87
CA GLY A 402 -6.25 17.30 29.51
C GLY A 402 -7.30 18.40 29.60
N GLU A 403 -7.08 19.43 28.78
CA GLU A 403 -7.92 20.62 28.69
C GLU A 403 -9.13 20.42 27.75
N PHE A 404 -10.29 20.96 28.16
CA PHE A 404 -11.54 20.93 27.43
C PHE A 404 -12.08 22.35 27.24
N LYS A 405 -12.60 22.60 26.04
CA LYS A 405 -13.31 23.83 25.69
C LYS A 405 -14.56 23.49 24.90
N LYS A 406 -15.72 23.99 25.32
CA LYS A 406 -17.02 23.72 24.69
C LYS A 406 -17.28 22.22 24.46
N GLY A 407 -16.95 21.38 25.45
CA GLY A 407 -17.18 19.94 25.41
C GLY A 407 -16.16 19.11 24.63
N LYS A 408 -15.07 19.71 24.10
CA LYS A 408 -14.08 18.99 23.29
C LYS A 408 -12.66 19.14 23.86
N PRO A 409 -11.79 18.13 23.71
CA PRO A 409 -10.36 18.27 23.91
C PRO A 409 -9.78 19.47 23.14
N ASP A 410 -9.26 20.46 23.85
CA ASP A 410 -8.73 21.71 23.27
C ASP A 410 -7.72 22.31 24.26
N GLY A 411 -6.46 22.47 23.85
CA GLY A 411 -5.34 22.79 24.75
C GLY A 411 -4.36 21.63 24.89
N SER A 412 -3.64 21.53 26.01
CA SER A 412 -2.65 20.45 26.20
C SER A 412 -3.30 19.21 26.80
N GLY A 413 -2.85 18.03 26.39
CA GLY A 413 -3.32 16.79 26.97
C GLY A 413 -2.62 15.54 26.47
N THR A 414 -3.10 14.40 26.96
CA THR A 414 -2.67 13.07 26.54
C THR A 414 -3.90 12.27 26.14
N ILE A 415 -3.91 11.71 24.93
CA ILE A 415 -4.89 10.69 24.52
C ILE A 415 -4.18 9.35 24.40
N THR A 416 -4.73 8.32 25.02
CA THR A 416 -4.33 6.92 24.87
C THR A 416 -5.45 6.21 24.12
N TYR A 417 -5.19 5.74 22.90
CA TYR A 417 -6.14 5.02 22.08
C TYR A 417 -6.30 3.57 22.56
N ALA A 418 -7.41 2.94 22.19
CA ALA A 418 -7.72 1.54 22.54
C ALA A 418 -6.64 0.52 22.16
N ASP A 419 -5.84 0.81 21.12
CA ASP A 419 -4.73 -0.05 20.66
C ASP A 419 -3.45 0.09 21.52
N GLY A 420 -3.42 1.04 22.46
CA GLY A 420 -2.27 1.37 23.30
C GLY A 420 -1.39 2.51 22.75
N THR A 421 -1.69 3.02 21.54
CA THR A 421 -1.01 4.20 21.00
C THR A 421 -1.35 5.40 21.88
N ARG A 422 -0.36 6.22 22.24
CA ARG A 422 -0.59 7.48 22.98
C ARG A 422 -0.11 8.68 22.19
N TYR A 423 -0.84 9.78 22.27
CA TYR A 423 -0.40 11.08 21.81
C TYR A 423 -0.33 12.06 22.99
N ILE A 424 0.80 12.74 23.12
CA ILE A 424 1.09 13.73 24.16
C ILE A 424 1.39 15.05 23.44
N GLY A 425 0.55 16.06 23.61
CA GLY A 425 0.73 17.33 22.93
C GLY A 425 -0.50 18.22 22.93
N GLN A 426 -0.62 19.04 21.88
CA GLN A 426 -1.68 20.02 21.74
C GLN A 426 -2.90 19.42 21.02
N PHE A 427 -4.08 19.90 21.40
CA PHE A 427 -5.36 19.53 20.82
C PHE A 427 -6.10 20.78 20.38
N LYS A 428 -6.85 20.65 19.30
CA LYS A 428 -7.77 21.68 18.82
C LYS A 428 -9.02 21.02 18.27
N ASP A 429 -10.18 21.49 18.71
CA ASP A 429 -11.49 20.98 18.26
C ASP A 429 -11.63 19.44 18.38
N GLY A 430 -11.03 18.85 19.42
CA GLY A 430 -11.10 17.40 19.71
C GLY A 430 -10.03 16.55 19.03
N LYS A 431 -9.09 17.13 18.29
CA LYS A 431 -8.06 16.37 17.54
C LYS A 431 -6.64 16.78 17.94
N PRO A 432 -5.67 15.85 17.94
CA PRO A 432 -4.25 16.18 18.01
C PRO A 432 -3.86 17.23 16.96
N HIS A 433 -3.12 18.25 17.38
CA HIS A 433 -2.73 19.41 16.58
C HIS A 433 -1.39 20.00 17.05
N GLY A 434 -0.84 20.95 16.30
CA GLY A 434 0.34 21.72 16.72
C GLY A 434 1.59 20.85 16.79
N THR A 435 2.25 20.78 17.95
CA THR A 435 3.41 19.91 18.16
C THR A 435 3.12 18.88 19.23
N GLY A 436 3.55 17.63 19.00
CA GLY A 436 3.42 16.59 20.01
C GLY A 436 4.16 15.31 19.68
N THR A 437 3.99 14.32 20.55
CA THR A 437 4.64 13.03 20.48
C THR A 437 3.60 11.92 20.36
N PHE A 438 3.65 11.11 19.31
CA PHE A 438 2.97 9.82 19.28
C PHE A 438 3.93 8.73 19.78
N VAL A 439 3.46 7.85 20.65
CA VAL A 439 4.13 6.59 20.99
C VAL A 439 3.18 5.47 20.61
N TYR A 440 3.55 4.69 19.61
CA TYR A 440 2.75 3.62 19.04
C TYR A 440 2.88 2.33 19.86
N LYS A 441 1.94 1.40 19.67
CA LYS A 441 1.90 0.10 20.38
C LYS A 441 3.18 -0.72 20.27
N ASP A 442 3.86 -0.66 19.12
CA ASP A 442 5.11 -1.38 18.84
C ASP A 442 6.33 -0.75 19.54
N GLY A 443 6.18 0.41 20.17
CA GLY A 443 7.25 1.19 20.77
C GLY A 443 7.83 2.27 19.85
N SER A 444 7.37 2.34 18.59
CA SER A 444 7.75 3.42 17.68
C SER A 444 7.32 4.77 18.26
N LYS A 445 8.13 5.81 18.05
CA LYS A 445 7.91 7.16 18.58
C LYS A 445 8.04 8.20 17.48
N TYR A 446 6.97 8.96 17.27
CA TYR A 446 7.01 10.16 16.44
C TYR A 446 7.04 11.40 17.33
N THR A 447 7.90 12.38 17.04
CA THR A 447 7.92 13.70 17.68
C THR A 447 7.98 14.77 16.61
N GLY A 448 7.02 15.70 16.59
CA GLY A 448 7.03 16.77 15.60
C GLY A 448 5.69 17.48 15.43
N ALA A 449 5.50 18.08 14.25
CA ALA A 449 4.27 18.76 13.89
C ALA A 449 3.12 17.76 13.63
N VAL A 450 1.92 18.11 14.06
CA VAL A 450 0.71 17.29 13.97
C VAL A 450 -0.41 18.13 13.40
N LYS A 451 -1.07 17.60 12.38
CA LYS A 451 -2.17 18.28 11.68
C LYS A 451 -3.30 17.30 11.47
N ASN A 452 -4.52 17.73 11.81
CA ASN A 452 -5.75 16.94 11.65
C ASN A 452 -5.69 15.56 12.33
N GLY A 453 -5.02 15.44 13.47
CA GLY A 453 -4.92 14.18 14.21
C GLY A 453 -3.75 13.27 13.80
N LEU A 454 -2.96 13.64 12.78
CA LEU A 454 -1.88 12.80 12.25
C LEU A 454 -0.55 13.57 12.21
N PRO A 455 0.60 12.88 12.26
CA PRO A 455 1.89 13.45 11.90
C PRO A 455 1.80 14.24 10.58
N GLY A 456 2.20 15.52 10.60
CA GLY A 456 2.08 16.41 9.45
C GLY A 456 2.99 17.63 9.58
N GLY A 457 3.87 17.85 8.61
CA GLY A 457 4.95 18.82 8.68
C GLY A 457 6.28 18.18 9.13
N LYS A 458 7.19 18.95 9.71
CA LYS A 458 8.50 18.44 10.13
C LYS A 458 8.39 17.59 11.40
N GLY A 459 9.09 16.45 11.43
CA GLY A 459 9.17 15.59 12.61
C GLY A 459 10.24 14.51 12.51
N VAL A 460 10.38 13.77 13.61
CA VAL A 460 11.27 12.63 13.76
C VAL A 460 10.44 11.40 14.13
N LEU A 461 10.59 10.31 13.38
CA LEU A 461 10.02 8.99 13.68
C LEU A 461 11.16 8.02 14.00
N GLU A 462 11.18 7.51 15.22
CA GLU A 462 12.04 6.41 15.66
C GLU A 462 11.18 5.15 15.68
N SER A 463 11.44 4.22 14.78
CA SER A 463 10.69 2.97 14.66
C SER A 463 11.21 1.93 15.63
N ALA A 464 10.36 0.98 16.02
CA ALA A 464 10.71 -0.13 16.91
C ALA A 464 11.84 -1.04 16.37
N ASP A 465 12.02 -1.11 15.05
CA ASP A 465 13.11 -1.86 14.40
C ASP A 465 14.49 -1.14 14.49
N GLY A 466 14.54 0.02 15.14
CA GLY A 466 15.74 0.85 15.27
C GLY A 466 15.99 1.77 14.07
N SER A 467 15.09 1.80 13.08
CA SER A 467 15.14 2.80 12.00
C SER A 467 14.71 4.18 12.49
N ARG A 468 15.30 5.23 11.93
CA ARG A 468 15.02 6.63 12.27
C ARG A 468 14.79 7.44 11.02
N TYR A 469 13.65 8.11 10.92
CA TYR A 469 13.35 9.09 9.87
C TYR A 469 13.26 10.49 10.48
N GLU A 470 13.85 11.48 9.80
CA GLU A 470 13.75 12.90 10.14
C GLU A 470 13.45 13.69 8.87
N GLY A 471 12.31 14.38 8.82
CA GLY A 471 11.88 15.06 7.60
C GLY A 471 10.44 15.51 7.61
N ASP A 472 9.87 15.69 6.42
CA ASP A 472 8.46 16.06 6.25
C ASP A 472 7.53 14.85 6.41
N PHE A 473 6.36 15.09 6.97
CA PHE A 473 5.27 14.13 7.08
C PHE A 473 4.03 14.69 6.42
N LEU A 474 3.28 13.82 5.75
CA LEU A 474 1.98 14.13 5.20
C LEU A 474 1.03 12.96 5.50
N ASN A 475 -0.09 13.26 6.17
CA ASN A 475 -1.11 12.29 6.55
C ASN A 475 -0.56 11.06 7.30
N GLY A 476 0.39 11.28 8.22
CA GLY A 476 0.98 10.22 9.04
C GLY A 476 2.21 9.53 8.44
N GLU A 477 2.52 9.75 7.16
CA GLU A 477 3.62 9.06 6.49
C GLU A 477 4.80 10.01 6.20
N PRO A 478 6.05 9.51 6.25
CA PRO A 478 7.19 10.24 5.71
C PRO A 478 6.96 10.65 4.25
N HIS A 479 7.16 11.93 3.96
CA HIS A 479 6.90 12.56 2.67
C HIS A 479 7.94 13.66 2.43
N GLY A 480 7.96 14.29 1.25
CA GLY A 480 8.81 15.47 1.02
C GLY A 480 10.29 15.18 1.24
N ARG A 481 11.06 16.09 1.84
CA ARG A 481 12.50 15.88 2.05
C ARG A 481 12.77 15.35 3.45
N GLY A 482 13.64 14.35 3.53
CA GLY A 482 14.08 13.80 4.82
C GLY A 482 15.33 12.94 4.73
N VAL A 483 15.75 12.50 5.90
CA VAL A 483 16.86 11.56 6.10
C VAL A 483 16.32 10.34 6.84
N LYS A 484 16.50 9.14 6.28
CA LYS A 484 16.17 7.87 6.92
C LYS A 484 17.43 7.06 7.17
N ILE A 485 17.65 6.67 8.41
CA ILE A 485 18.58 5.62 8.79
C ILE A 485 17.74 4.35 8.95
N PHE A 486 18.01 3.33 8.14
CA PHE A 486 17.32 2.04 8.17
C PHE A 486 17.89 1.15 9.29
N ALA A 487 17.18 0.08 9.63
CA ALA A 487 17.58 -0.86 10.67
C ALA A 487 18.95 -1.52 10.40
N ASP A 488 19.27 -1.76 9.12
CA ASP A 488 20.57 -2.27 8.66
C ASP A 488 21.70 -1.23 8.72
N LYS A 489 21.42 0.00 9.19
CA LYS A 489 22.32 1.17 9.20
C LYS A 489 22.55 1.82 7.83
N SER A 490 21.87 1.38 6.78
CA SER A 490 21.81 2.14 5.53
C SER A 490 21.23 3.54 5.80
N LYS A 491 21.72 4.55 5.11
CA LYS A 491 21.28 5.95 5.25
C LYS A 491 20.80 6.47 3.90
N TYR A 492 19.54 6.90 3.83
CA TYR A 492 19.00 7.62 2.69
C TYR A 492 18.77 9.09 3.04
N SER A 493 19.18 10.00 2.16
CA SER A 493 18.91 11.43 2.24
C SER A 493 18.32 11.90 0.92
N GLY A 494 17.09 12.39 0.93
CA GLY A 494 16.41 12.77 -0.32
C GLY A 494 14.92 12.96 -0.16
N GLU A 495 14.20 12.75 -1.27
CA GLU A 495 12.75 12.87 -1.33
C GLU A 495 12.04 11.56 -0.93
N PHE A 496 10.86 11.68 -0.34
CA PHE A 496 10.02 10.59 0.12
C PHE A 496 8.60 10.78 -0.40
N MET A 497 7.98 9.68 -0.79
CA MET A 497 6.58 9.62 -1.15
C MET A 497 5.99 8.34 -0.54
N HIS A 498 4.97 8.50 0.31
CA HIS A 498 4.31 7.40 1.02
C HIS A 498 5.29 6.49 1.79
N GLY A 499 6.17 7.11 2.58
CA GLY A 499 7.14 6.39 3.41
C GLY A 499 8.36 5.82 2.69
N LYS A 500 8.41 5.92 1.35
CA LYS A 500 9.47 5.31 0.53
C LYS A 500 10.35 6.38 -0.13
N PRO A 501 11.68 6.13 -0.23
CA PRO A 501 12.55 6.92 -1.09
C PRO A 501 11.96 7.13 -2.48
N HIS A 502 11.92 8.37 -2.93
CA HIS A 502 11.36 8.80 -4.21
C HIS A 502 12.15 9.99 -4.73
N GLY A 503 11.98 10.37 -6.00
CA GLY A 503 12.59 11.59 -6.53
C GLY A 503 14.11 11.53 -6.47
N SER A 504 14.78 12.65 -6.15
CA SER A 504 16.24 12.67 -6.07
C SER A 504 16.74 12.39 -4.64
N GLY A 505 17.79 11.58 -4.51
CA GLY A 505 18.42 11.33 -3.22
C GLY A 505 19.74 10.57 -3.29
N THR A 506 20.31 10.32 -2.11
CA THR A 506 21.53 9.56 -1.90
C THR A 506 21.25 8.43 -0.90
N LEU A 507 21.59 7.19 -1.27
CA LEU A 507 21.56 6.01 -0.41
C LEU A 507 22.99 5.54 -0.15
N GLU A 508 23.41 5.53 1.11
CA GLU A 508 24.68 5.01 1.60
C GLU A 508 24.41 3.71 2.36
N LYS A 509 25.04 2.61 1.94
CA LYS A 509 24.94 1.31 2.60
C LYS A 509 26.09 1.11 3.60
N PRO A 510 25.93 0.24 4.62
CA PRO A 510 26.97 -0.02 5.62
C PRO A 510 28.28 -0.57 5.05
N ASP A 511 28.23 -1.25 3.91
CA ASP A 511 29.40 -1.77 3.21
C ASP A 511 30.23 -0.69 2.51
N GLY A 512 29.77 0.58 2.54
CA GLY A 512 30.39 1.71 1.84
C GLY A 512 29.86 1.95 0.43
N THR A 513 28.91 1.14 -0.05
CA THR A 513 28.26 1.36 -1.35
C THR A 513 27.38 2.62 -1.29
N VAL A 514 27.57 3.55 -2.22
CA VAL A 514 26.82 4.81 -2.30
C VAL A 514 26.12 4.93 -3.64
N TYR A 515 24.80 5.10 -3.63
CA TYR A 515 24.03 5.51 -4.81
C TYR A 515 23.59 6.96 -4.66
N THR A 516 23.75 7.78 -5.69
CA THR A 516 23.17 9.12 -5.79
C THR A 516 22.43 9.27 -7.11
N GLY A 517 21.14 9.60 -7.07
CA GLY A 517 20.33 9.69 -8.28
C GLY A 517 18.84 9.69 -8.01
N GLN A 518 18.10 9.23 -9.00
CA GLN A 518 16.65 9.17 -8.97
C GLN A 518 16.15 7.87 -8.31
N PHE A 519 15.02 7.96 -7.62
CA PHE A 519 14.37 6.86 -6.90
C PHE A 519 12.89 6.81 -7.24
N LYS A 520 12.36 5.59 -7.31
CA LYS A 520 10.91 5.33 -7.41
C LYS A 520 10.57 4.13 -6.55
N ASN A 521 9.55 4.26 -5.70
CA ASN A 521 9.07 3.19 -4.82
C ASN A 521 10.16 2.55 -3.96
N GLY A 522 11.13 3.35 -3.48
CA GLY A 522 12.21 2.88 -2.62
C GLY A 522 13.44 2.32 -3.33
N LYS A 523 13.47 2.30 -4.67
CA LYS A 523 14.58 1.75 -5.45
C LYS A 523 15.20 2.79 -6.38
N PRO A 524 16.52 2.72 -6.64
CA PRO A 524 17.16 3.43 -7.73
C PRO A 524 16.40 3.24 -9.06
N GLU A 525 16.06 4.34 -9.71
CA GLU A 525 15.24 4.36 -10.93
C GLU A 525 15.62 5.59 -11.76
N GLY A 526 15.83 5.47 -13.07
CA GLY A 526 16.24 6.61 -13.89
C GLY A 526 17.74 6.89 -13.78
N LYS A 527 18.16 8.16 -13.85
CA LYS A 527 19.60 8.50 -13.91
C LYS A 527 20.24 8.55 -12.51
N GLY A 528 21.43 7.97 -12.38
CA GLY A 528 22.20 8.03 -11.14
C GLY A 528 23.65 7.59 -11.28
N THR A 529 24.35 7.66 -10.16
CA THR A 529 25.72 7.16 -9.97
C THR A 529 25.74 6.21 -8.78
N LEU A 530 26.29 5.00 -8.99
CA LEU A 530 26.52 3.98 -7.97
C LEU A 530 28.02 3.77 -7.80
N THR A 531 28.54 4.05 -6.61
CA THR A 531 29.88 3.72 -6.17
C THR A 531 29.79 2.47 -5.30
N TYR A 532 30.41 1.38 -5.72
CA TYR A 532 30.46 0.13 -4.97
C TYR A 532 31.50 0.20 -3.84
N SER A 533 31.36 -0.67 -2.85
CA SER A 533 32.30 -0.81 -1.71
C SER A 533 33.75 -1.10 -2.12
N ASP A 534 33.98 -1.70 -3.28
CA ASP A 534 35.30 -1.95 -3.85
C ASP A 534 35.85 -0.80 -4.71
N GLY A 535 35.18 0.36 -4.69
CA GLY A 535 35.59 1.58 -5.40
C GLY A 535 35.21 1.63 -6.88
N ARG A 536 34.56 0.59 -7.43
CA ARG A 536 34.01 0.65 -8.79
C ARG A 536 32.89 1.69 -8.85
N THR A 537 32.73 2.39 -9.98
CA THR A 537 31.68 3.39 -10.17
C THR A 537 30.90 3.14 -11.45
N TYR A 538 29.57 3.13 -11.35
CA TYR A 538 28.65 3.14 -12.48
C TYR A 538 27.92 4.47 -12.53
N THR A 539 27.90 5.14 -13.68
CA THR A 539 27.04 6.31 -13.93
C THR A 539 26.18 6.03 -15.15
N GLY A 540 24.86 6.09 -15.01
CA GLY A 540 23.95 5.73 -16.10
C GLY A 540 22.50 5.63 -15.67
N THR A 541 21.74 4.85 -16.41
CA THR A 541 20.33 4.58 -16.12
C THR A 541 20.14 3.35 -15.24
N PHE A 542 19.13 3.39 -14.39
CA PHE A 542 18.75 2.36 -13.45
C PHE A 542 17.28 2.01 -13.65
N PHE A 543 16.93 0.75 -13.45
CA PHE A 543 15.55 0.30 -13.45
C PHE A 543 15.39 -0.75 -12.37
N ASN A 544 14.40 -0.56 -11.49
CA ASN A 544 14.12 -1.48 -10.38
C ASN A 544 15.33 -1.77 -9.47
N GLY A 545 16.22 -0.80 -9.31
CA GLY A 545 17.40 -0.88 -8.44
C GLY A 545 18.70 -1.30 -9.14
N GLU A 546 18.63 -1.78 -10.38
CA GLU A 546 19.80 -2.33 -11.09
C GLU A 546 20.26 -1.41 -12.23
N PRO A 547 21.59 -1.32 -12.50
CA PRO A 547 22.10 -0.65 -13.68
C PRO A 547 21.53 -1.27 -14.96
N GLN A 548 20.85 -0.47 -15.78
CA GLN A 548 20.18 -0.93 -17.00
C GLN A 548 20.13 0.18 -18.05
N GLY A 549 20.34 -0.15 -19.32
CA GLY A 549 20.39 0.84 -20.40
C GLY A 549 21.77 1.49 -20.52
N VAL A 550 21.84 2.72 -21.01
CA VAL A 550 23.13 3.37 -21.33
C VAL A 550 23.82 3.85 -20.05
N GLY A 551 25.08 3.49 -19.89
CA GLY A 551 25.90 3.94 -18.77
C GLY A 551 27.39 3.81 -19.01
N ARG A 552 28.15 4.18 -17.98
CA ARG A 552 29.60 4.08 -17.90
C ARG A 552 30.00 3.42 -16.59
N MET A 553 30.71 2.29 -16.66
CA MET A 553 31.34 1.64 -15.50
C MET A 553 32.84 1.94 -15.51
N THR A 554 33.40 2.28 -14.36
CA THR A 554 34.84 2.46 -14.11
C THR A 554 35.23 1.53 -12.97
N TRP A 555 36.21 0.67 -13.20
CA TRP A 555 36.76 -0.22 -12.19
C TRP A 555 37.99 0.41 -11.53
N LEU A 556 38.33 -0.05 -10.31
CA LEU A 556 39.46 0.47 -9.52
C LEU A 556 40.80 0.35 -10.25
N ASP A 557 40.97 -0.66 -11.10
CA ASP A 557 42.16 -0.87 -11.93
C ASP A 557 42.27 0.13 -13.11
N GLY A 558 41.28 1.00 -13.31
CA GLY A 558 41.20 1.93 -14.43
C GLY A 558 40.54 1.35 -15.69
N LYS A 559 40.09 0.08 -15.67
CA LYS A 559 39.24 -0.47 -16.72
C LYS A 559 37.94 0.34 -16.79
N THR A 560 37.44 0.60 -18.00
CA THR A 560 36.21 1.35 -18.23
C THR A 560 35.35 0.68 -19.28
N TYR A 561 34.03 0.77 -19.13
CA TYR A 561 33.06 0.37 -20.13
C TYR A 561 32.08 1.50 -20.32
N THR A 562 31.76 1.84 -21.56
CA THR A 562 30.69 2.79 -21.91
C THR A 562 29.80 2.13 -22.96
N GLY A 563 28.51 1.97 -22.66
CA GLY A 563 27.59 1.23 -23.53
C GLY A 563 26.29 0.87 -22.83
N ASN A 564 25.62 -0.14 -23.36
CA ASN A 564 24.38 -0.63 -22.78
C ASN A 564 24.65 -1.65 -21.66
N PHE A 565 23.77 -1.68 -20.68
CA PHE A 565 23.81 -2.57 -19.54
C PHE A 565 22.48 -3.30 -19.40
N LYS A 566 22.54 -4.54 -18.93
CA LYS A 566 21.40 -5.32 -18.49
C LYS A 566 21.80 -6.07 -17.22
N GLU A 567 21.01 -5.93 -16.16
CA GLU A 567 21.26 -6.60 -14.87
C GLU A 567 22.69 -6.32 -14.34
N GLY A 568 23.14 -5.07 -14.44
CA GLY A 568 24.48 -4.66 -13.97
C GLY A 568 25.64 -5.04 -14.89
N LEU A 569 25.42 -5.83 -15.95
CA LEU A 569 26.48 -6.30 -16.84
C LEU A 569 26.47 -5.56 -18.19
N PRO A 570 27.65 -5.29 -18.78
CA PRO A 570 27.77 -4.88 -20.18
C PRO A 570 27.01 -5.82 -21.12
N GLU A 571 26.08 -5.26 -21.92
CA GLU A 571 25.21 -6.00 -22.82
C GLU A 571 25.00 -5.19 -24.10
N GLY A 572 24.88 -5.81 -25.27
CA GLY A 572 24.67 -5.10 -26.53
C GLY A 572 25.87 -4.22 -26.93
N LYS A 573 25.62 -3.10 -27.62
CA LYS A 573 26.71 -2.26 -28.16
C LYS A 573 27.40 -1.46 -27.06
N GLY A 574 28.73 -1.47 -27.05
CA GLY A 574 29.54 -0.67 -26.14
C GLY A 574 31.03 -0.63 -26.49
N THR A 575 31.78 0.08 -25.66
CA THR A 575 33.24 0.19 -25.72
C THR A 575 33.83 -0.17 -24.35
N MET A 576 34.74 -1.13 -24.30
CA MET A 576 35.54 -1.47 -23.13
C MET A 576 36.98 -1.02 -23.35
N THR A 577 37.60 -0.39 -22.36
CA THR A 577 39.02 -0.04 -22.34
C THR A 577 39.65 -0.64 -21.08
N TRP A 578 40.75 -1.37 -21.22
CA TRP A 578 41.49 -1.98 -20.11
C TRP A 578 42.70 -1.12 -19.73
N LYS A 579 43.21 -1.29 -18.51
CA LYS A 579 44.40 -0.56 -17.99
C LYS A 579 45.64 -0.71 -18.88
N ASP A 580 45.80 -1.87 -19.51
CA ASP A 580 46.93 -2.18 -20.41
C ASP A 580 46.84 -1.45 -21.76
N GLY A 581 45.78 -0.67 -21.99
CA GLY A 581 45.53 0.07 -23.22
C GLY A 581 44.81 -0.74 -24.30
N ARG A 582 44.41 -1.99 -24.02
CA ARG A 582 43.45 -2.68 -24.89
C ARG A 582 42.14 -1.91 -24.93
N ARG A 583 41.49 -1.92 -26.09
CA ARG A 583 40.18 -1.33 -26.31
C ARG A 583 39.37 -2.21 -27.24
N PHE A 584 38.14 -2.54 -26.84
CA PHE A 584 37.18 -3.26 -27.65
C PHE A 584 35.98 -2.36 -27.90
N THR A 585 35.54 -2.26 -29.15
CA THR A 585 34.31 -1.56 -29.55
C THR A 585 33.45 -2.53 -30.34
N GLY A 586 32.26 -2.85 -29.85
CA GLY A 586 31.42 -3.87 -30.50
C GLY A 586 30.26 -4.32 -29.63
N LEU A 587 29.80 -5.54 -29.89
CA LEU A 587 28.73 -6.19 -29.13
C LEU A 587 29.29 -6.89 -27.87
N PHE A 588 28.49 -6.90 -26.82
CA PHE A 588 28.75 -7.56 -25.54
C PHE A 588 27.57 -8.46 -25.20
N LYS A 589 27.87 -9.56 -24.52
CA LYS A 589 26.86 -10.44 -23.94
C LYS A 589 27.38 -10.93 -22.59
N ASN A 590 26.59 -10.81 -21.53
CA ASN A 590 26.98 -11.22 -20.17
C ASN A 590 28.34 -10.62 -19.72
N GLY A 591 28.61 -9.37 -20.06
CA GLY A 591 29.82 -8.66 -19.63
C GLY A 591 31.08 -8.88 -20.46
N VAL A 592 31.07 -9.79 -21.45
CA VAL A 592 32.23 -10.10 -22.30
C VAL A 592 31.99 -9.71 -23.76
N PRO A 593 33.05 -9.37 -24.52
CA PRO A 593 32.96 -9.18 -25.96
C PRO A 593 32.31 -10.38 -26.66
N HIS A 594 31.32 -10.12 -27.51
CA HIS A 594 30.57 -11.15 -28.21
C HIS A 594 30.09 -10.63 -29.57
N GLY A 595 29.90 -11.48 -30.57
CA GLY A 595 29.46 -11.06 -31.90
C GLY A 595 30.47 -10.14 -32.58
N ASN A 596 30.00 -9.26 -33.47
CA ASN A 596 30.91 -8.43 -34.27
C ASN A 596 31.49 -7.27 -33.46
N GLY A 597 32.80 -7.05 -33.57
CA GLY A 597 33.50 -5.97 -32.89
C GLY A 597 34.92 -5.75 -33.40
N THR A 598 35.57 -4.73 -32.83
CA THR A 598 36.96 -4.38 -33.09
C THR A 598 37.73 -4.33 -31.77
N MET A 599 38.80 -5.11 -31.66
CA MET A 599 39.78 -5.04 -30.57
C MET A 599 41.03 -4.34 -31.08
N THR A 600 41.56 -3.39 -30.31
CA THR A 600 42.84 -2.72 -30.54
C THR A 600 43.71 -2.86 -29.31
N TRP A 601 45.01 -3.07 -29.49
CA TRP A 601 45.99 -3.17 -28.41
C TRP A 601 46.92 -1.94 -28.40
N LYS A 602 47.53 -1.65 -27.25
CA LYS A 602 48.43 -0.49 -27.09
C LYS A 602 49.64 -0.50 -28.03
N ASP A 603 50.07 -1.70 -28.44
CA ASP A 603 51.18 -1.90 -29.39
C ASP A 603 50.79 -1.60 -30.85
N GLY A 604 49.53 -1.26 -31.14
CA GLY A 604 49.03 -0.97 -32.48
C GLY A 604 48.42 -2.16 -33.20
N ARG A 605 48.39 -3.37 -32.59
CA ARG A 605 47.65 -4.50 -33.15
C ARG A 605 46.15 -4.18 -33.19
N SER A 606 45.44 -4.77 -34.15
CA SER A 606 43.99 -4.70 -34.23
C SER A 606 43.37 -5.96 -34.80
N TYR A 607 42.22 -6.36 -34.26
CA TYR A 607 41.38 -7.42 -34.79
C TYR A 607 40.00 -6.83 -35.06
N THR A 608 39.45 -7.09 -36.23
CA THR A 608 38.07 -6.74 -36.60
C THR A 608 37.36 -7.99 -37.08
N GLY A 609 36.29 -8.41 -36.41
CA GLY A 609 35.62 -9.67 -36.73
C GLY A 609 34.61 -10.10 -35.68
N ASN A 610 34.32 -11.39 -35.66
CA ASN A 610 33.41 -12.00 -34.70
C ASN A 610 34.15 -12.41 -33.42
N PHE A 611 33.46 -12.32 -32.28
CA PHE A 611 33.95 -12.71 -30.98
C PHE A 611 32.98 -13.68 -30.32
N LEU A 612 33.52 -14.68 -29.64
CA LEU A 612 32.78 -15.59 -28.79
C LEU A 612 33.48 -15.67 -27.43
N ASN A 613 32.76 -15.31 -26.37
CA ASN A 613 33.25 -15.32 -24.99
C ASN A 613 34.55 -14.52 -24.77
N GLY A 614 34.70 -13.39 -25.47
CA GLY A 614 35.87 -12.52 -25.37
C GLY A 614 36.98 -12.79 -26.38
N GLU A 615 36.96 -13.94 -27.06
CA GLU A 615 38.01 -14.35 -28.00
C GLU A 615 37.57 -14.21 -29.46
N PRO A 616 38.49 -13.90 -30.39
CA PRO A 616 38.25 -14.01 -31.82
C PRO A 616 37.66 -15.36 -32.23
N ASP A 617 36.60 -15.35 -33.02
CA ASP A 617 35.89 -16.54 -33.49
C ASP A 617 35.39 -16.36 -34.93
N ARG A 618 34.99 -17.46 -35.58
CA ARG A 618 34.42 -17.50 -36.93
C ARG A 618 35.29 -16.86 -37.99
N LYS A 619 35.09 -15.58 -38.31
CA LYS A 619 35.79 -14.85 -39.37
C LYS A 619 36.21 -13.48 -38.88
N GLY A 620 37.44 -13.09 -39.21
CA GLY A 620 37.96 -11.78 -38.87
C GLY A 620 39.26 -11.44 -39.57
N VAL A 621 39.71 -10.21 -39.34
CA VAL A 621 40.95 -9.67 -39.86
C VAL A 621 41.82 -9.21 -38.69
N MET A 622 42.98 -9.83 -38.54
CA MET A 622 44.02 -9.40 -37.62
C MET A 622 45.10 -8.62 -38.36
N ARG A 623 45.53 -7.51 -37.76
CA ARG A 623 46.64 -6.68 -38.20
C ARG A 623 47.62 -6.59 -37.04
N TRP A 624 48.86 -7.00 -37.28
CA TRP A 624 49.92 -6.87 -36.30
C TRP A 624 50.65 -5.53 -36.46
N SER A 625 51.28 -5.06 -35.39
CA SER A 625 52.01 -3.79 -35.36
C SER A 625 53.27 -3.79 -36.25
N ASP A 626 53.79 -4.96 -36.57
CA ASP A 626 54.89 -5.15 -37.53
C ASP A 626 54.43 -5.13 -39.01
N GLY A 627 53.12 -4.98 -39.26
CA GLY A 627 52.55 -4.94 -40.61
C GLY A 627 52.05 -6.29 -41.13
N ARG A 628 52.21 -7.40 -40.39
CA ARG A 628 51.59 -8.68 -40.77
C ARG A 628 50.07 -8.54 -40.77
N THR A 629 49.39 -9.29 -41.63
CA THR A 629 47.93 -9.37 -41.66
C THR A 629 47.44 -10.78 -41.85
N TYR A 630 46.39 -11.16 -41.13
CA TYR A 630 45.65 -12.39 -41.35
C TYR A 630 44.19 -12.06 -41.61
N SER A 631 43.60 -12.66 -42.64
CA SER A 631 42.19 -12.55 -42.94
C SER A 631 41.66 -13.96 -43.19
N GLY A 632 40.80 -14.45 -42.31
CA GLY A 632 40.38 -15.85 -42.39
C GLY A 632 39.52 -16.27 -41.20
N GLN A 633 39.46 -17.58 -41.01
CA GLN A 633 38.67 -18.17 -39.95
C GLN A 633 39.42 -18.19 -38.60
N TYR A 634 38.67 -18.18 -37.51
CA TYR A 634 39.19 -18.21 -36.14
C TYR A 634 38.45 -19.25 -35.32
N LEU A 635 39.19 -19.92 -34.43
CA LEU A 635 38.64 -20.81 -33.42
C LEU A 635 39.46 -20.65 -32.14
N ASN A 636 38.80 -20.39 -31.01
CA ASN A 636 39.44 -20.17 -29.71
C ASN A 636 40.54 -19.09 -29.73
N GLY A 637 40.32 -17.99 -30.46
CA GLY A 637 41.26 -16.88 -30.53
C GLY A 637 42.39 -17.03 -31.54
N GLU A 638 42.56 -18.21 -32.14
CA GLU A 638 43.65 -18.49 -33.07
C GLU A 638 43.18 -18.64 -34.52
N PRO A 639 44.00 -18.25 -35.51
CA PRO A 639 43.78 -18.60 -36.91
C PRO A 639 43.50 -20.09 -37.08
N HIS A 640 42.38 -20.41 -37.72
CA HIS A 640 41.93 -21.77 -37.97
C HIS A 640 41.26 -21.84 -39.34
N GLY A 641 41.11 -23.02 -39.93
CA GLY A 641 40.42 -23.20 -41.21
C GLY A 641 41.03 -22.36 -42.33
N GLU A 642 40.23 -21.96 -43.32
CA GLU A 642 40.73 -21.21 -44.47
C GLU A 642 41.08 -19.75 -44.13
N GLY A 643 42.25 -19.30 -44.59
CA GLY A 643 42.70 -17.93 -44.41
C GLY A 643 43.82 -17.48 -45.33
N VAL A 644 44.10 -16.18 -45.26
CA VAL A 644 45.19 -15.51 -45.97
C VAL A 644 46.09 -14.82 -44.96
N MET A 645 47.36 -15.23 -44.91
CA MET A 645 48.40 -14.57 -44.12
C MET A 645 49.34 -13.80 -45.06
N LYS A 646 49.63 -12.55 -44.72
CA LYS A 646 50.66 -11.73 -45.37
C LYS A 646 51.67 -11.28 -44.32
N TRP A 647 52.94 -11.51 -44.60
CA TRP A 647 54.03 -11.07 -43.75
C TRP A 647 54.59 -9.72 -44.22
N LYS A 648 55.30 -9.01 -43.32
CA LYS A 648 55.89 -7.69 -43.59
C LYS A 648 56.85 -7.70 -44.78
N ASP A 649 57.60 -8.79 -44.92
CA ASP A 649 58.57 -8.98 -45.99
C ASP A 649 57.92 -9.08 -47.38
N GLY A 650 56.62 -9.38 -47.44
CA GLY A 650 55.87 -9.62 -48.67
C GLY A 650 55.52 -11.09 -48.89
N THR A 651 56.01 -12.01 -48.03
CA THR A 651 55.62 -13.42 -48.05
C THR A 651 54.11 -13.52 -47.88
N ARG A 652 53.46 -14.40 -48.65
CA ARG A 652 52.01 -14.58 -48.64
C ARG A 652 51.65 -16.06 -48.63
N TYR A 653 50.78 -16.44 -47.70
CA TYR A 653 50.18 -17.76 -47.63
C TYR A 653 48.67 -17.68 -47.83
N VAL A 654 48.12 -18.60 -48.60
CA VAL A 654 46.68 -18.80 -48.79
C VAL A 654 46.40 -20.29 -48.60
N GLY A 655 45.56 -20.65 -47.63
CA GLY A 655 45.26 -22.04 -47.36
C GLY A 655 44.64 -22.26 -45.98
N GLU A 656 44.72 -23.50 -45.53
CA GLU A 656 44.19 -23.94 -44.24
C GLU A 656 45.15 -23.61 -43.07
N PHE A 657 44.57 -23.38 -41.89
CA PHE A 657 45.27 -23.09 -40.65
C PHE A 657 44.76 -23.99 -39.53
N LYS A 658 45.66 -24.38 -38.64
CA LYS A 658 45.35 -25.05 -37.38
C LYS A 658 46.29 -24.53 -36.31
N GLU A 659 45.74 -24.18 -35.14
CA GLU A 659 46.51 -23.66 -34.00
C GLU A 659 47.44 -22.49 -34.39
N GLY A 660 46.89 -21.56 -35.19
CA GLY A 660 47.61 -20.36 -35.63
C GLY A 660 48.64 -20.59 -36.75
N LYS A 661 48.90 -21.83 -37.16
CA LYS A 661 49.92 -22.16 -38.16
C LYS A 661 49.30 -22.63 -39.48
N PRO A 662 49.95 -22.38 -40.64
CA PRO A 662 49.62 -23.06 -41.89
C PRO A 662 49.58 -24.58 -41.68
N SER A 663 48.48 -25.21 -42.05
CA SER A 663 48.27 -26.66 -41.89
C SER A 663 47.32 -27.13 -42.98
N GLY A 664 47.40 -28.40 -43.42
CA GLY A 664 46.54 -28.87 -44.51
C GLY A 664 46.97 -28.29 -45.86
N LYS A 665 46.03 -28.07 -46.79
CA LYS A 665 46.39 -27.64 -48.15
C LYS A 665 46.58 -26.12 -48.24
N GLY A 666 47.62 -25.69 -48.94
CA GLY A 666 47.82 -24.27 -49.20
C GLY A 666 48.91 -23.95 -50.22
N THR A 667 49.03 -22.65 -50.49
CA THR A 667 50.08 -22.07 -51.34
C THR A 667 50.80 -20.97 -50.58
N ILE A 668 52.12 -21.05 -50.51
CA ILE A 668 52.98 -19.96 -50.02
C ILE A 668 53.82 -19.40 -51.17
N VAL A 669 53.91 -18.08 -51.23
CA VAL A 669 54.78 -17.32 -52.14
C VAL A 669 55.76 -16.56 -51.26
N TRP A 670 57.05 -16.87 -51.39
CA TRP A 670 58.12 -16.17 -50.70
C TRP A 670 58.58 -14.96 -51.49
N THR A 671 59.25 -14.03 -50.81
CA THR A 671 59.73 -12.76 -51.36
C THR A 671 60.81 -12.91 -52.43
N ASP A 672 61.56 -14.01 -52.40
CA ASP A 672 62.54 -14.38 -53.43
C ASP A 672 61.90 -14.95 -54.71
N GLY A 673 60.57 -15.06 -54.76
CA GLY A 673 59.80 -15.60 -55.87
C GLY A 673 59.63 -17.12 -55.85
N ARG A 674 60.17 -17.82 -54.85
CA ARG A 674 59.83 -19.24 -54.64
C ARG A 674 58.35 -19.38 -54.35
N THR A 675 57.76 -20.47 -54.82
CA THR A 675 56.37 -20.83 -54.55
C THR A 675 56.28 -22.30 -54.19
N TYR A 676 55.56 -22.61 -53.12
CA TYR A 676 55.19 -23.98 -52.78
C TYR A 676 53.67 -24.11 -52.75
N THR A 677 53.15 -25.16 -53.39
CA THR A 677 51.73 -25.53 -53.33
C THR A 677 51.64 -27.00 -52.94
N GLY A 678 50.97 -27.30 -51.84
CA GLY A 678 50.92 -28.65 -51.29
C GLY A 678 50.39 -28.68 -49.86
N VAL A 679 50.79 -29.71 -49.13
CA VAL A 679 50.39 -29.92 -47.74
C VAL A 679 51.36 -29.21 -46.78
N PHE A 680 50.81 -28.66 -45.70
CA PHE A 680 51.55 -28.04 -44.61
C PHE A 680 51.25 -28.77 -43.32
N GLU A 681 52.28 -28.88 -42.48
CA GLU A 681 52.18 -29.40 -41.13
C GLU A 681 53.04 -28.50 -40.24
N ASP A 682 52.46 -28.02 -39.14
CA ASP A 682 53.13 -27.08 -38.22
C ASP A 682 53.78 -25.86 -38.90
N GLY A 683 53.17 -25.35 -39.96
CA GLY A 683 53.63 -24.16 -40.68
C GLY A 683 54.72 -24.42 -41.72
N VAL A 684 55.17 -25.66 -41.90
CA VAL A 684 56.20 -26.01 -42.89
C VAL A 684 55.63 -26.91 -44.00
N PRO A 685 56.15 -26.81 -45.24
CA PRO A 685 55.85 -27.78 -46.29
C PRO A 685 56.11 -29.22 -45.82
N SER A 686 55.09 -30.07 -45.91
CA SER A 686 55.10 -31.47 -45.48
C SER A 686 54.25 -32.30 -46.45
N GLY A 687 54.41 -33.61 -46.48
CA GLY A 687 53.63 -34.47 -47.38
C GLY A 687 53.88 -34.14 -48.85
N THR A 688 52.87 -34.27 -49.72
CA THR A 688 53.05 -34.08 -51.17
C THR A 688 52.84 -32.63 -51.59
N GLY A 689 53.68 -32.15 -52.51
CA GLY A 689 53.55 -30.81 -53.08
C GLY A 689 54.50 -30.52 -54.23
N THR A 690 54.41 -29.29 -54.72
CA THR A 690 55.27 -28.75 -55.78
C THR A 690 55.95 -27.48 -55.30
N MET A 691 57.28 -27.46 -55.33
CA MET A 691 58.11 -26.28 -55.13
C MET A 691 58.61 -25.77 -56.48
N LYS A 692 58.49 -24.46 -56.72
CA LYS A 692 59.03 -23.76 -57.88
C LYS A 692 59.95 -22.66 -57.41
N TRP A 693 61.10 -22.53 -58.05
CA TRP A 693 62.08 -21.48 -57.78
C TRP A 693 62.07 -20.46 -58.91
N LYS A 694 62.46 -19.21 -58.60
CA LYS A 694 62.52 -18.11 -59.57
C LYS A 694 63.49 -18.36 -60.73
N ASP A 695 64.51 -19.18 -60.51
CA ASP A 695 65.51 -19.58 -61.52
C ASP A 695 65.01 -20.66 -62.50
N GLY A 696 63.75 -21.09 -62.38
CA GLY A 696 63.14 -22.11 -63.24
C GLY A 696 63.25 -23.53 -62.72
N ARG A 697 63.98 -23.78 -61.61
CA ARG A 697 63.96 -25.09 -60.97
C ARG A 697 62.55 -25.44 -60.50
N SER A 698 62.22 -26.72 -60.51
CA SER A 698 60.98 -27.22 -59.93
C SER A 698 61.15 -28.60 -59.32
N TYR A 699 60.45 -28.85 -58.22
CA TYR A 699 60.41 -30.13 -57.56
C TYR A 699 58.97 -30.51 -57.34
N THR A 700 58.59 -31.72 -57.72
CA THR A 700 57.28 -32.29 -57.40
C THR A 700 57.50 -33.63 -56.73
N GLY A 701 56.94 -33.79 -55.53
CA GLY A 701 57.15 -35.00 -54.74
C GLY A 701 56.79 -34.80 -53.27
N SER A 702 57.40 -35.62 -52.43
CA SER A 702 57.20 -35.59 -50.99
C SER A 702 58.15 -34.59 -50.29
N PHE A 703 57.68 -34.02 -49.18
CA PHE A 703 58.38 -33.05 -48.36
C PHE A 703 58.34 -33.50 -46.90
N LYS A 704 59.42 -33.22 -46.18
CA LYS A 704 59.51 -33.37 -44.73
C LYS A 704 60.29 -32.20 -44.18
N ASN A 705 59.76 -31.53 -43.15
CA ASN A 705 60.39 -30.38 -42.51
C ASN A 705 60.79 -29.27 -43.51
N GLY A 706 59.97 -29.03 -44.53
CA GLY A 706 60.20 -27.96 -45.51
C GLY A 706 61.14 -28.31 -46.67
N VAL A 707 61.78 -29.48 -46.67
CA VAL A 707 62.72 -29.90 -47.73
C VAL A 707 62.19 -31.11 -48.50
N PRO A 708 62.56 -31.26 -49.79
CA PRO A 708 62.32 -32.49 -50.55
C PRO A 708 62.77 -33.75 -49.79
N HIS A 709 61.89 -34.73 -49.67
CA HIS A 709 62.16 -35.97 -48.96
C HIS A 709 61.31 -37.12 -49.51
N GLY A 710 61.84 -38.33 -49.59
CA GLY A 710 61.13 -39.45 -50.20
C GLY A 710 61.09 -39.36 -51.73
N GLN A 711 60.08 -39.96 -52.36
CA GLN A 711 59.99 -40.00 -53.83
C GLN A 711 59.63 -38.64 -54.43
N GLY A 712 60.35 -38.25 -55.47
CA GLY A 712 60.05 -37.03 -56.21
C GLY A 712 60.82 -36.88 -57.51
N MET A 713 60.52 -35.79 -58.21
CA MET A 713 61.19 -35.37 -59.43
C MET A 713 61.67 -33.93 -59.29
N LEU A 714 62.98 -33.71 -59.40
CA LEU A 714 63.61 -32.40 -59.46
C LEU A 714 64.00 -32.10 -60.90
N THR A 715 63.53 -30.98 -61.44
CA THR A 715 64.00 -30.42 -62.72
C THR A 715 64.86 -29.20 -62.44
N TRP A 716 66.10 -29.23 -62.92
CA TRP A 716 67.04 -28.12 -62.83
C TRP A 716 66.75 -27.04 -63.87
N SER A 717 67.35 -25.86 -63.70
CA SER A 717 67.14 -24.71 -64.59
C SER A 717 67.70 -24.92 -66.00
N ASP A 718 68.62 -25.87 -66.18
CA ASP A 718 69.16 -26.30 -67.48
C ASP A 718 68.26 -27.35 -68.18
N GLY A 719 67.15 -27.74 -67.56
CA GLY A 719 66.21 -28.75 -68.06
C GLY A 719 66.58 -30.19 -67.73
N LYS A 720 67.77 -30.45 -67.15
CA LYS A 720 68.10 -31.78 -66.62
C LYS A 720 67.10 -32.13 -65.52
N SER A 721 66.74 -33.40 -65.38
CA SER A 721 65.87 -33.86 -64.31
C SER A 721 66.45 -35.06 -63.57
N TYR A 722 66.12 -35.16 -62.29
CA TYR A 722 66.35 -36.33 -61.47
C TYR A 722 65.01 -36.87 -60.99
N LYS A 723 64.83 -38.18 -61.11
CA LYS A 723 63.69 -38.92 -60.59
C LYS A 723 64.19 -40.00 -59.64
N GLY A 724 63.73 -39.97 -58.40
CA GLY A 724 64.15 -40.93 -57.38
C GLY A 724 63.84 -40.49 -55.96
N ASN A 725 64.58 -41.07 -55.01
CA ASN A 725 64.43 -40.79 -53.60
C ASN A 725 65.24 -39.55 -53.19
N PHE A 726 64.71 -38.74 -52.28
CA PHE A 726 65.38 -37.57 -51.72
C PHE A 726 65.58 -37.75 -50.22
N VAL A 727 66.75 -37.38 -49.71
CA VAL A 727 67.07 -37.36 -48.28
C VAL A 727 67.63 -35.98 -47.97
N ASP A 728 67.06 -35.32 -46.97
CA ASP A 728 67.44 -33.96 -46.53
C ASP A 728 67.59 -32.93 -47.66
N GLY A 729 66.67 -32.97 -48.63
CA GLY A 729 66.63 -32.06 -49.78
C GLY A 729 67.52 -32.45 -50.95
N GLU A 730 68.35 -33.48 -50.81
CA GLU A 730 69.31 -33.89 -51.84
C GLU A 730 68.87 -35.19 -52.56
N PRO A 731 69.11 -35.30 -53.88
CA PRO A 731 68.92 -36.55 -54.62
C PRO A 731 69.76 -37.69 -54.03
N ALA A 732 69.13 -38.81 -53.68
CA ALA A 732 69.82 -39.98 -53.16
C ALA A 732 70.28 -40.92 -54.29
N SER A 733 71.29 -41.75 -54.00
CA SER A 733 71.70 -42.86 -54.87
C SER A 733 71.02 -44.16 -54.43
N PRO A 734 70.63 -45.07 -55.35
CA PRO A 734 70.63 -44.89 -56.80
C PRO A 734 69.45 -44.03 -57.28
N GLY A 735 69.54 -43.50 -58.50
CA GLY A 735 68.45 -42.72 -59.10
C GLY A 735 68.53 -42.58 -60.61
N ILE A 736 67.54 -41.91 -61.20
CA ILE A 736 67.43 -41.71 -62.64
C ILE A 736 67.75 -40.27 -62.99
N LEU A 737 68.78 -40.04 -63.80
CA LEU A 737 69.06 -38.75 -64.43
C LEU A 737 68.53 -38.72 -65.86
N ILE A 738 67.85 -37.64 -66.22
CA ILE A 738 67.25 -37.41 -67.53
C ILE A 738 67.83 -36.11 -68.07
N TRP A 739 68.49 -36.15 -69.23
CA TRP A 739 69.00 -34.96 -69.90
C TRP A 739 67.92 -34.35 -70.81
N PRO A 740 68.00 -33.04 -71.14
CA PRO A 740 67.02 -32.38 -72.00
C PRO A 740 66.87 -33.01 -73.39
N ASP A 741 67.93 -33.66 -73.88
CA ASP A 741 67.94 -34.35 -75.16
C ASP A 741 67.18 -35.69 -75.15
N GLY A 742 66.76 -36.18 -73.98
CA GLY A 742 66.11 -37.47 -73.78
C GLY A 742 67.08 -38.62 -73.46
N THR A 743 68.37 -38.35 -73.27
CA THR A 743 69.32 -39.34 -72.72
C THR A 743 68.93 -39.64 -71.27
N GLU A 744 69.05 -40.90 -70.87
CA GLU A 744 68.69 -41.37 -69.52
C GLU A 744 69.82 -42.20 -68.90
N TYR A 745 70.08 -41.97 -67.63
CA TYR A 745 70.97 -42.77 -66.80
C TYR A 745 70.20 -43.32 -65.62
N SER A 746 70.31 -44.61 -65.36
CA SER A 746 69.77 -45.27 -64.17
C SER A 746 70.89 -46.01 -63.47
N GLY A 747 71.19 -45.66 -62.21
CA GLY A 747 72.22 -46.33 -61.45
C GLY A 747 72.74 -45.52 -60.28
N ASP A 748 73.93 -45.88 -59.83
CA ASP A 748 74.61 -45.23 -58.73
C ASP A 748 75.03 -43.80 -59.10
N LEU A 749 74.95 -42.90 -58.12
CA LEU A 749 75.28 -41.49 -58.29
C LEU A 749 76.25 -41.05 -57.20
N LYS A 750 77.27 -40.29 -57.61
CA LYS A 750 78.15 -39.56 -56.71
C LYS A 750 78.22 -38.12 -57.20
N ASP A 751 78.05 -37.15 -56.31
CA ASP A 751 78.06 -35.72 -56.65
C ASP A 751 77.13 -35.35 -57.82
N ARG A 752 75.94 -35.98 -57.87
CA ARG A 752 74.90 -35.78 -58.90
C ARG A 752 75.32 -36.15 -60.34
N VAL A 753 76.39 -36.94 -60.48
CA VAL A 753 76.83 -37.51 -61.76
C VAL A 753 76.85 -39.05 -61.71
N PRO A 754 76.71 -39.73 -62.86
CA PRO A 754 76.89 -41.18 -62.94
C PRO A 754 78.21 -41.63 -62.30
N ASN A 755 78.16 -42.59 -61.39
CA ASN A 755 79.33 -43.15 -60.72
C ASN A 755 79.03 -44.57 -60.26
N GLY A 756 79.99 -45.48 -60.22
CA GLY A 756 79.71 -46.87 -59.85
C GLY A 756 78.97 -47.61 -60.96
N LYS A 757 78.03 -48.51 -60.63
CA LYS A 757 77.32 -49.30 -61.63
C LYS A 757 76.08 -48.56 -62.14
N GLY A 758 75.89 -48.57 -63.46
CA GLY A 758 74.68 -48.00 -64.03
C GLY A 758 74.45 -48.35 -65.49
N ILE A 759 73.31 -47.88 -65.99
CA ILE A 759 72.85 -48.05 -67.37
C ILE A 759 72.64 -46.66 -67.96
N MET A 760 73.36 -46.35 -69.03
CA MET A 760 73.14 -45.15 -69.85
C MET A 760 72.45 -45.55 -71.15
N THR A 761 71.34 -44.87 -71.46
CA THR A 761 70.57 -45.04 -72.69
C THR A 761 70.52 -43.69 -73.41
N TRP A 762 71.09 -43.63 -74.60
CA TRP A 762 71.05 -42.42 -75.42
C TRP A 762 69.79 -42.42 -76.28
N LYS A 763 69.30 -41.23 -76.65
CA LYS A 763 68.12 -41.07 -77.52
C LYS A 763 68.23 -41.78 -78.86
N ASP A 764 69.44 -41.99 -79.37
CA ASP A 764 69.70 -42.70 -80.63
C ASP A 764 69.61 -44.24 -80.52
N GLY A 765 69.31 -44.76 -79.32
CA GLY A 765 69.16 -46.19 -79.05
C GLY A 765 70.45 -46.89 -78.63
N ARG A 766 71.59 -46.19 -78.54
CA ARG A 766 72.80 -46.76 -77.92
C ARG A 766 72.54 -47.04 -76.44
N ARG A 767 73.20 -48.07 -75.92
CA ARG A 767 73.11 -48.47 -74.52
C ARG A 767 74.45 -48.92 -73.99
N TYR A 768 74.82 -48.40 -72.83
CA TYR A 768 75.97 -48.83 -72.07
C TYR A 768 75.53 -49.31 -70.70
N GLU A 769 76.01 -50.48 -70.30
CA GLU A 769 75.80 -51.06 -68.98
C GLU A 769 77.16 -51.44 -68.41
N GLY A 770 77.56 -50.79 -67.32
CA GLY A 770 78.91 -50.97 -66.79
C GLY A 770 79.28 -49.99 -65.69
N ASP A 771 80.58 -49.90 -65.43
CA ASP A 771 81.15 -48.98 -64.46
C ASP A 771 81.21 -47.55 -65.01
N PHE A 772 80.98 -46.58 -64.13
CA PHE A 772 81.13 -45.16 -64.37
C PHE A 772 82.08 -44.54 -63.33
N ASP A 773 82.98 -43.66 -63.79
CA ASP A 773 83.70 -42.72 -62.92
C ASP A 773 83.43 -41.29 -63.36
N ARG A 774 82.97 -40.45 -62.43
CA ARG A 774 82.64 -39.03 -62.64
C ARG A 774 81.93 -38.74 -63.98
N GLY A 775 80.88 -39.51 -64.28
CA GLY A 775 80.08 -39.35 -65.49
C GLY A 775 80.58 -40.09 -66.73
N ASN A 776 81.82 -40.61 -66.72
CA ASN A 776 82.42 -41.29 -67.87
C ASN A 776 82.30 -42.80 -67.74
N MET A 777 82.08 -43.49 -68.85
CA MET A 777 82.22 -44.95 -68.92
C MET A 777 83.67 -45.32 -68.56
N HIS A 778 83.82 -46.15 -67.54
CA HIS A 778 85.11 -46.58 -67.02
C HIS A 778 85.05 -48.05 -66.60
N GLY A 779 86.14 -48.60 -66.08
CA GLY A 779 86.21 -49.98 -65.59
C GLY A 779 85.76 -50.99 -66.64
N THR A 780 84.83 -51.85 -66.28
CA THR A 780 84.28 -52.88 -67.18
C THR A 780 82.86 -52.54 -67.59
N GLY A 781 82.55 -52.74 -68.86
CA GLY A 781 81.20 -52.49 -69.36
C GLY A 781 80.88 -53.18 -70.67
N THR A 782 79.60 -53.14 -70.99
CA THR A 782 79.06 -53.59 -72.28
C THR A 782 78.45 -52.41 -73.01
N MET A 783 78.99 -52.08 -74.17
CA MET A 783 78.40 -51.12 -75.11
C MET A 783 77.63 -51.89 -76.20
N THR A 784 76.38 -51.48 -76.42
CA THR A 784 75.53 -51.94 -77.51
C THR A 784 75.19 -50.75 -78.40
N TRP A 785 75.52 -50.88 -79.69
CA TRP A 785 75.20 -49.87 -80.70
C TRP A 785 73.88 -50.20 -81.41
N ARG A 786 73.30 -49.19 -82.09
CA ARG A 786 72.02 -49.30 -82.79
C ARG A 786 71.99 -50.39 -83.87
N ASP A 787 73.12 -50.66 -84.50
CA ASP A 787 73.28 -51.67 -85.56
C ASP A 787 73.36 -53.11 -85.01
N GLY A 788 73.34 -53.29 -83.68
CA GLY A 788 73.47 -54.59 -83.03
C GLY A 788 74.91 -54.99 -82.73
N LYS A 789 75.90 -54.17 -83.11
CA LYS A 789 77.30 -54.35 -82.71
C LYS A 789 77.39 -54.30 -81.19
N LYS A 790 78.27 -55.13 -80.62
CA LYS A 790 78.49 -55.20 -79.17
C LYS A 790 79.98 -55.24 -78.84
N TYR A 791 80.32 -54.57 -77.76
CA TYR A 791 81.65 -54.61 -77.16
C TYR A 791 81.48 -54.87 -75.67
N SER A 792 82.22 -55.85 -75.16
CA SER A 792 82.30 -56.14 -73.73
C SER A 792 83.76 -56.16 -73.32
N GLY A 793 84.15 -55.30 -72.40
CA GLY A 793 85.55 -55.19 -71.98
C GLY A 793 85.86 -53.93 -71.21
N ASP A 794 87.13 -53.55 -71.26
CA ASP A 794 87.69 -52.43 -70.52
C ASP A 794 87.37 -51.07 -71.17
N PHE A 795 86.95 -50.12 -70.33
CA PHE A 795 86.70 -48.73 -70.69
C PHE A 795 87.55 -47.79 -69.84
N LYS A 796 88.08 -46.74 -70.47
CA LYS A 796 88.76 -45.64 -69.80
C LYS A 796 88.30 -44.32 -70.37
N ASN A 797 87.71 -43.46 -69.52
CA ASN A 797 87.26 -42.13 -69.89
C ASN A 797 86.41 -42.08 -71.18
N ASN A 798 85.35 -42.90 -71.24
CA ASN A 798 84.47 -43.09 -72.40
C ASN A 798 85.08 -43.80 -73.61
N GLU A 799 86.37 -44.12 -73.59
CA GLU A 799 87.03 -44.85 -74.67
C GLU A 799 87.15 -46.34 -74.34
N ILE A 800 87.03 -47.17 -75.37
CA ILE A 800 87.35 -48.60 -75.31
C ILE A 800 88.88 -48.73 -75.31
N GLU A 801 89.44 -49.22 -74.20
CA GLU A 801 90.89 -49.31 -73.99
C GLU A 801 91.20 -50.46 -73.04
N GLY A 802 92.14 -51.33 -73.42
CA GLY A 802 92.49 -52.52 -72.65
C GLY A 802 92.01 -53.79 -73.35
N LYS A 803 91.58 -54.80 -72.60
CA LYS A 803 91.16 -56.09 -73.17
C LYS A 803 89.65 -56.10 -73.36
N GLY A 804 89.22 -56.69 -74.47
CA GLY A 804 87.79 -56.83 -74.72
C GLY A 804 87.43 -57.80 -75.83
N VAL A 805 86.13 -57.99 -75.96
CA VAL A 805 85.50 -58.79 -77.00
C VAL A 805 84.58 -57.87 -77.80
N GLN A 806 84.85 -57.74 -79.09
CA GLN A 806 83.95 -57.08 -80.03
C GLN A 806 83.28 -58.12 -80.91
N VAL A 807 81.96 -58.05 -80.97
CA VAL A 807 81.10 -58.91 -81.80
C VAL A 807 80.31 -58.03 -82.74
N TRP A 808 80.36 -58.38 -84.02
CA TRP A 808 79.59 -57.71 -85.07
C TRP A 808 78.27 -58.46 -85.30
N PRO A 809 77.24 -57.79 -85.87
CA PRO A 809 75.93 -58.41 -86.08
C PRO A 809 75.93 -59.68 -86.95
N ASP A 810 76.91 -59.80 -87.84
CA ASP A 810 77.12 -60.95 -88.75
C ASP A 810 77.83 -62.14 -88.09
N GLY A 811 78.24 -62.01 -86.82
CA GLY A 811 78.94 -63.04 -86.07
C GLY A 811 80.47 -62.96 -86.15
N GLU A 812 81.04 -61.99 -86.88
CA GLU A 812 82.47 -61.71 -86.78
C GLU A 812 82.84 -61.35 -85.33
N ARG A 813 84.07 -61.70 -84.94
CA ARG A 813 84.52 -61.55 -83.56
C ARG A 813 86.01 -61.21 -83.50
N TYR A 814 86.33 -60.26 -82.63
CA TYR A 814 87.69 -59.95 -82.23
C TYR A 814 87.80 -60.08 -80.72
N VAL A 815 88.83 -60.79 -80.27
CA VAL A 815 89.19 -60.91 -78.85
C VAL A 815 90.62 -60.51 -78.70
N GLY A 816 90.88 -59.46 -77.94
CA GLY A 816 92.25 -59.00 -77.74
C GLY A 816 92.33 -57.61 -77.16
N GLU A 817 93.47 -56.99 -77.40
CA GLU A 817 93.80 -55.65 -76.94
C GLU A 817 93.16 -54.59 -77.86
N PHE A 818 92.69 -53.51 -77.23
CA PHE A 818 92.13 -52.33 -77.87
C PHE A 818 92.87 -51.09 -77.38
N LYS A 819 93.07 -50.15 -78.30
CA LYS A 819 93.61 -48.82 -78.00
C LYS A 819 92.80 -47.79 -78.76
N LYS A 820 92.28 -46.78 -78.06
CA LYS A 820 91.44 -45.71 -78.62
C LYS A 820 90.30 -46.25 -79.50
N GLY A 821 89.59 -47.28 -79.01
CA GLY A 821 88.45 -47.88 -79.69
C GLY A 821 88.76 -48.81 -80.87
N SER A 822 90.02 -49.00 -81.24
CA SER A 822 90.41 -49.90 -82.33
C SER A 822 91.15 -51.13 -81.81
N PRO A 823 90.91 -52.33 -82.39
CA PRO A 823 91.72 -53.51 -82.15
C PRO A 823 93.20 -53.19 -82.41
N ASN A 824 94.04 -53.28 -81.39
CA ASN A 824 95.43 -52.85 -81.45
C ASN A 824 96.25 -53.57 -80.37
N GLY A 825 97.31 -54.27 -80.75
CA GLY A 825 98.08 -55.13 -79.86
C GLY A 825 97.87 -56.61 -80.15
N LYS A 826 98.00 -57.49 -79.14
CA LYS A 826 97.78 -58.93 -79.34
C LYS A 826 96.29 -59.26 -79.38
N GLY A 827 95.87 -60.05 -80.35
CA GLY A 827 94.48 -60.48 -80.44
C GLY A 827 94.24 -61.59 -81.45
N ALA A 828 93.00 -62.06 -81.43
CA ALA A 828 92.47 -63.08 -82.32
C ALA A 828 91.28 -62.52 -83.12
N ILE A 829 91.33 -62.64 -84.45
CA ILE A 829 90.23 -62.29 -85.34
C ILE A 829 89.59 -63.58 -85.86
N THR A 830 88.26 -63.67 -85.77
CA THR A 830 87.45 -64.69 -86.44
C THR A 830 86.53 -63.99 -87.42
N TRP A 831 86.72 -64.28 -88.70
CA TRP A 831 85.87 -63.75 -89.79
C TRP A 831 84.62 -64.61 -89.97
N PHE A 832 83.62 -64.07 -90.68
CA PHE A 832 82.32 -64.73 -90.89
C PHE A 832 82.45 -66.09 -91.60
N ASP A 833 83.51 -66.27 -92.40
CA ASP A 833 83.82 -67.48 -93.16
C ASP A 833 84.69 -68.49 -92.38
N ASN A 834 84.84 -68.30 -91.07
CA ASN A 834 85.67 -69.10 -90.17
C ASN A 834 87.18 -69.06 -90.44
N ARG A 835 87.68 -68.12 -91.27
CA ARG A 835 89.12 -67.81 -91.23
C ARG A 835 89.47 -67.31 -89.84
N LYS A 836 90.70 -67.61 -89.40
CA LYS A 836 91.21 -67.22 -88.09
C LYS A 836 92.58 -66.61 -88.20
N TYR A 837 92.80 -65.58 -87.39
CA TYR A 837 94.09 -64.97 -87.20
C TYR A 837 94.38 -64.85 -85.73
N GLU A 838 95.59 -65.21 -85.33
CA GLU A 838 96.10 -65.01 -83.98
C GLU A 838 97.48 -64.36 -84.09
N GLY A 839 97.65 -63.19 -83.49
CA GLY A 839 98.92 -62.46 -83.58
C GLY A 839 98.78 -61.00 -83.19
N TYR A 840 99.70 -60.19 -83.68
CA TYR A 840 99.62 -58.74 -83.50
C TYR A 840 98.62 -58.13 -84.48
N VAL A 841 97.84 -57.15 -84.02
CA VAL A 841 96.82 -56.44 -84.79
C VAL A 841 97.12 -54.95 -84.67
N LEU A 842 97.04 -54.24 -85.79
CA LEU A 842 97.12 -52.78 -85.82
C LEU A 842 95.89 -52.28 -86.58
N ASP A 843 95.06 -51.48 -85.89
CA ASP A 843 93.83 -50.88 -86.40
C ASP A 843 92.88 -51.90 -87.07
N GLY A 844 92.63 -53.01 -86.38
CA GLY A 844 91.73 -54.06 -86.86
C GLY A 844 92.32 -54.99 -87.92
N ARG A 845 93.58 -54.83 -88.31
CA ARG A 845 94.22 -55.65 -89.34
C ARG A 845 95.40 -56.46 -88.79
N PRO A 846 95.62 -57.71 -89.26
CA PRO A 846 96.85 -58.44 -89.00
C PRO A 846 98.10 -57.58 -89.29
N HIS A 847 99.01 -57.48 -88.33
CA HIS A 847 100.23 -56.69 -88.42
C HIS A 847 101.32 -57.30 -87.53
N GLY A 848 102.60 -57.22 -87.89
CA GLY A 848 103.67 -57.90 -87.16
C GLY A 848 103.55 -59.42 -87.21
N VAL A 849 104.18 -60.12 -86.26
CA VAL A 849 104.20 -61.59 -86.23
C VAL A 849 102.80 -62.14 -85.94
N GLY A 850 102.34 -63.09 -86.75
CA GLY A 850 101.07 -63.76 -86.54
C GLY A 850 100.92 -65.08 -87.28
N SER A 851 99.83 -65.76 -86.98
CA SER A 851 99.40 -67.02 -87.58
C SER A 851 98.01 -66.83 -88.19
N PHE A 852 97.89 -67.05 -89.50
CA PHE A 852 96.64 -67.01 -90.23
C PHE A 852 96.28 -68.43 -90.70
N SER A 853 95.08 -68.88 -90.40
CA SER A 853 94.57 -70.18 -90.83
C SER A 853 93.26 -70.04 -91.61
N TRP A 854 93.16 -70.84 -92.65
CA TRP A 854 91.95 -70.96 -93.47
C TRP A 854 91.18 -72.23 -93.08
N PRO A 855 89.85 -72.26 -93.27
CA PRO A 855 89.04 -73.44 -92.95
C PRO A 855 89.47 -74.73 -93.65
N ASN A 856 90.10 -74.61 -94.84
CA ASN A 856 90.59 -75.74 -95.65
C ASN A 856 91.92 -76.35 -95.15
N GLY A 857 92.47 -75.87 -94.02
CA GLY A 857 93.73 -76.37 -93.45
C GLY A 857 94.99 -75.66 -93.97
N GLN A 858 94.89 -74.75 -94.95
CA GLN A 858 95.99 -73.88 -95.34
C GLN A 858 96.39 -72.98 -94.14
N LYS A 859 97.69 -72.70 -94.00
CA LYS A 859 98.22 -71.88 -92.90
C LYS A 859 99.38 -71.00 -93.36
N TYR A 860 99.42 -69.78 -92.84
CA TYR A 860 100.56 -68.89 -92.95
C TYR A 860 101.03 -68.51 -91.54
N ASN A 861 102.33 -68.66 -91.27
CA ASN A 861 102.96 -68.15 -90.06
C ASN A 861 104.09 -67.21 -90.47
N GLY A 862 104.08 -65.96 -90.03
CA GLY A 862 105.10 -65.00 -90.42
C GLY A 862 104.72 -63.57 -90.08
N ASP A 863 105.47 -62.64 -90.65
CA ASP A 863 105.22 -61.21 -90.49
C ASP A 863 104.05 -60.75 -91.38
N PHE A 864 103.24 -59.85 -90.83
CA PHE A 864 102.14 -59.19 -91.52
C PHE A 864 102.36 -57.69 -91.58
N LYS A 865 101.96 -57.07 -92.68
CA LYS A 865 101.83 -55.62 -92.78
C LYS A 865 100.52 -55.29 -93.47
N ASN A 866 99.69 -54.50 -92.80
CA ASN A 866 98.38 -54.05 -93.29
C ASN A 866 97.45 -55.20 -93.75
N GLY A 867 97.46 -56.32 -93.03
CA GLY A 867 96.63 -57.49 -93.31
C GLY A 867 97.21 -58.48 -94.32
N LYS A 868 98.41 -58.25 -94.86
CA LYS A 868 99.05 -59.12 -95.85
C LYS A 868 100.35 -59.72 -95.32
N PRO A 869 100.70 -60.96 -95.71
CA PRO A 869 102.05 -61.51 -95.55
C PRO A 869 103.12 -60.54 -96.07
N GLU A 870 104.12 -60.26 -95.26
CA GLU A 870 105.23 -59.33 -95.54
C GLU A 870 106.49 -59.89 -94.86
N GLY A 871 107.70 -59.59 -95.33
CA GLY A 871 108.92 -60.05 -94.67
C GLY A 871 109.06 -61.58 -94.69
N LYS A 872 109.64 -62.17 -93.64
CA LYS A 872 109.89 -63.62 -93.60
C LYS A 872 108.63 -64.37 -93.14
N GLY A 873 108.32 -65.47 -93.81
CA GLY A 873 107.21 -66.32 -93.40
C GLY A 873 107.23 -67.71 -94.00
N THR A 874 106.35 -68.55 -93.46
CA THR A 874 106.08 -69.92 -93.88
C THR A 874 104.63 -70.02 -94.33
N LEU A 875 104.42 -70.30 -95.62
CA LEU A 875 103.11 -70.63 -96.19
C LEU A 875 103.03 -72.14 -96.41
N THR A 876 102.08 -72.78 -95.74
CA THR A 876 101.74 -74.19 -95.89
C THR A 876 100.41 -74.29 -96.62
N TRP A 877 100.42 -74.88 -97.82
CA TRP A 877 99.20 -75.13 -98.57
C TRP A 877 98.47 -76.36 -98.03
N ALA A 878 97.15 -76.42 -98.24
CA ALA A 878 96.35 -77.59 -97.89
C ALA A 878 96.81 -78.88 -98.61
N THR A 879 97.49 -78.75 -99.75
CA THR A 879 98.07 -79.85 -100.53
C THR A 879 99.38 -80.42 -99.95
N GLY A 880 99.92 -79.82 -98.89
CA GLY A 880 101.19 -80.23 -98.26
C GLY A 880 102.44 -79.54 -98.82
N SER A 881 102.33 -78.73 -99.88
CA SER A 881 103.44 -77.88 -100.33
C SER A 881 103.80 -76.83 -99.26
N VAL A 882 105.08 -76.45 -99.18
CA VAL A 882 105.56 -75.47 -98.19
C VAL A 882 106.47 -74.45 -98.86
N TYR A 883 106.27 -73.18 -98.54
CA TYR A 883 107.18 -72.10 -98.91
C TYR A 883 107.71 -71.45 -97.65
N VAL A 884 109.02 -71.36 -97.52
CA VAL A 884 109.72 -70.64 -96.46
C VAL A 884 110.59 -69.58 -97.12
N GLY A 885 110.28 -68.30 -96.93
CA GLY A 885 111.03 -67.24 -97.61
C GLY A 885 110.47 -65.84 -97.39
N ASP A 886 110.97 -64.90 -98.19
CA ASP A 886 110.47 -63.52 -98.16
C ASP A 886 109.08 -63.42 -98.83
N PHE A 887 108.30 -62.49 -98.29
CA PHE A 887 107.00 -62.06 -98.79
C PHE A 887 107.02 -60.54 -98.94
N LYS A 888 106.35 -60.06 -99.99
CA LYS A 888 106.08 -58.64 -100.19
C LYS A 888 104.69 -58.50 -100.76
N ASP A 889 103.86 -57.66 -100.14
CA ASP A 889 102.47 -57.41 -100.56
C ASP A 889 101.62 -58.69 -100.68
N GLY A 890 101.85 -59.67 -99.80
CA GLY A 890 101.12 -60.94 -99.78
C GLY A 890 101.62 -61.99 -100.77
N LYS A 891 102.67 -61.70 -101.53
CA LYS A 891 103.24 -62.59 -102.55
C LYS A 891 104.62 -63.07 -102.14
N ARG A 892 104.98 -64.30 -102.51
CA ARG A 892 106.36 -64.79 -102.41
C ARG A 892 107.26 -63.86 -103.22
N HIS A 893 108.30 -63.35 -102.59
CA HIS A 893 109.25 -62.39 -103.14
C HIS A 893 110.64 -62.68 -102.56
N GLY A 894 111.69 -62.00 -103.00
CA GLY A 894 113.03 -62.12 -102.40
C GLY A 894 113.57 -63.55 -102.40
N ILE A 895 114.31 -63.96 -101.38
CA ILE A 895 114.90 -65.31 -101.34
C ILE A 895 113.96 -66.25 -100.59
N GLY A 896 113.67 -67.40 -101.20
CA GLY A 896 112.81 -68.40 -100.59
C GLY A 896 113.10 -69.83 -101.06
N THR A 897 112.62 -70.77 -100.26
CA THR A 897 112.58 -72.20 -100.58
C THR A 897 111.13 -72.60 -100.77
N TYR A 898 110.79 -73.12 -101.94
CA TYR A 898 109.52 -73.81 -102.17
C TYR A 898 109.77 -75.31 -102.22
N THR A 899 109.07 -76.07 -101.40
CA THR A 899 109.12 -77.52 -101.32
C THR A 899 107.78 -78.08 -101.80
N TRP A 900 107.83 -78.90 -102.84
CA TRP A 900 106.67 -79.65 -103.32
C TRP A 900 106.36 -80.83 -102.39
N PRO A 901 105.14 -81.40 -102.43
CA PRO A 901 104.74 -82.46 -101.50
C PRO A 901 105.58 -83.75 -101.64
N ASP A 902 106.16 -83.98 -102.81
CA ASP A 902 107.04 -85.12 -103.13
C ASP A 902 108.48 -84.95 -102.62
N GLY A 903 108.83 -83.78 -102.06
CA GLY A 903 110.16 -83.46 -101.56
C GLY A 903 111.06 -82.73 -102.55
N GLN A 904 110.63 -82.53 -103.81
CA GLN A 904 111.34 -81.65 -104.74
C GLN A 904 111.41 -80.24 -104.12
N LYS A 905 112.49 -79.47 -104.38
CA LYS A 905 112.55 -78.08 -103.87
C LYS A 905 113.26 -77.11 -104.81
N TYR A 906 112.78 -75.88 -104.82
CA TYR A 906 113.43 -74.74 -105.46
C TYR A 906 113.91 -73.78 -104.39
N VAL A 907 115.19 -73.43 -104.42
CA VAL A 907 115.82 -72.46 -103.53
C VAL A 907 116.35 -71.31 -104.39
N GLY A 908 115.81 -70.11 -104.24
CA GLY A 908 116.24 -68.99 -105.07
C GLY A 908 115.40 -67.72 -104.92
N GLU A 909 115.61 -66.81 -105.86
CA GLU A 909 114.90 -65.53 -105.95
C GLU A 909 113.48 -65.70 -106.49
N TYR A 910 112.54 -65.05 -105.82
CA TYR A 910 111.15 -64.92 -106.18
C TYR A 910 110.79 -63.46 -106.47
N ARG A 911 109.96 -63.26 -107.47
CA ARG A 911 109.28 -61.99 -107.72
C ARG A 911 107.83 -62.26 -108.08
N ASP A 912 106.92 -61.68 -107.31
CA ASP A 912 105.47 -61.78 -107.53
C ASP A 912 104.96 -63.23 -107.65
N ASN A 913 105.29 -64.06 -106.66
CA ASN A 913 104.97 -65.49 -106.57
C ASN A 913 105.72 -66.43 -107.52
N ARG A 914 106.58 -65.92 -108.39
CA ARG A 914 107.29 -66.74 -109.39
C ARG A 914 108.78 -66.77 -109.13
N ALA A 915 109.43 -67.90 -109.38
CA ALA A 915 110.88 -67.99 -109.43
C ALA A 915 111.40 -67.04 -110.52
N ASN A 916 112.19 -66.05 -110.13
CA ASN A 916 112.64 -64.96 -110.98
C ASN A 916 113.90 -64.32 -110.40
N GLY A 917 115.05 -64.55 -111.05
CA GLY A 917 116.38 -64.23 -110.52
C GLY A 917 117.25 -65.49 -110.44
N GLN A 918 118.28 -65.50 -109.60
CA GLN A 918 119.14 -66.67 -109.45
C GLN A 918 118.51 -67.71 -108.52
N GLY A 919 118.63 -68.98 -108.88
CA GLY A 919 118.14 -70.08 -108.05
C GLY A 919 118.64 -71.45 -108.46
N THR A 920 118.32 -72.44 -107.62
CA THR A 920 118.63 -73.84 -107.84
C THR A 920 117.38 -74.68 -107.62
N LEU A 921 117.02 -75.50 -108.60
CA LEU A 921 116.01 -76.54 -108.50
C LEU A 921 116.69 -77.87 -108.14
N TYR A 922 116.19 -78.53 -107.10
CA TYR A 922 116.66 -79.82 -106.59
C TYR A 922 115.61 -80.91 -106.81
N ASN A 923 116.04 -82.14 -107.10
CA ASN A 923 115.13 -83.30 -107.14
C ASN A 923 114.73 -83.75 -105.72
N THR A 924 113.92 -84.80 -105.63
CA THR A 924 113.45 -85.38 -104.36
C THR A 924 114.58 -86.02 -103.52
N TYR A 925 115.74 -86.33 -104.13
CA TYR A 925 116.93 -86.89 -103.46
C TYR A 925 117.94 -85.80 -103.02
N GLY A 926 117.75 -84.56 -103.45
CA GLY A 926 118.61 -83.42 -103.12
C GLY A 926 119.69 -83.09 -104.15
N ASP A 927 119.69 -83.72 -105.33
CA ASP A 927 120.62 -83.39 -106.41
C ASP A 927 120.20 -82.10 -107.14
N GLU A 928 121.16 -81.27 -107.55
CA GLU A 928 120.92 -80.06 -108.34
C GLU A 928 120.46 -80.45 -109.77
N ILE A 929 119.20 -80.15 -110.12
CA ILE A 929 118.65 -80.37 -111.47
C ILE A 929 119.01 -79.19 -112.39
N ALA A 930 118.85 -77.97 -111.88
CA ALA A 930 119.06 -76.75 -112.66
C ALA A 930 119.54 -75.63 -111.74
N LYS A 931 120.62 -74.94 -112.12
CA LYS A 931 121.21 -73.83 -111.37
C LYS A 931 121.59 -72.69 -112.29
N GLY A 932 121.01 -71.52 -112.05
CA GLY A 932 121.21 -70.34 -112.88
C GLY A 932 120.01 -69.41 -112.80
N ARG A 933 119.78 -68.65 -113.87
CA ARG A 933 118.74 -67.63 -113.91
C ARG A 933 117.38 -68.24 -114.27
N PHE A 934 116.38 -67.91 -113.45
CA PHE A 934 114.97 -68.18 -113.69
C PHE A 934 114.27 -66.89 -114.09
N LYS A 935 113.32 -66.96 -115.01
CA LYS A 935 112.45 -65.84 -115.37
C LYS A 935 111.02 -66.36 -115.49
N ASN A 936 110.20 -66.04 -114.50
CA ASN A 936 108.79 -66.46 -114.44
C ASN A 936 108.63 -67.99 -114.39
N ASP A 937 109.28 -68.64 -113.43
CA ASP A 937 109.25 -70.09 -113.19
C ASP A 937 110.00 -70.96 -114.21
N GLU A 938 110.39 -70.38 -115.34
CA GLU A 938 111.19 -71.07 -116.36
C GLU A 938 112.70 -70.83 -116.16
N TYR A 939 113.47 -71.91 -116.28
CA TYR A 939 114.93 -71.86 -116.30
C TYR A 939 115.41 -71.37 -117.68
N VAL A 940 116.17 -70.27 -117.72
CA VAL A 940 116.61 -69.63 -118.97
C VAL A 940 118.12 -69.74 -119.23
N GLY A 941 118.83 -70.57 -118.46
CA GLY A 941 120.28 -70.76 -118.56
C GLY A 941 121.10 -69.87 -117.60
N LYS A 942 122.42 -69.90 -117.76
CA LYS A 942 123.38 -69.24 -116.86
C LYS A 942 123.42 -67.72 -117.02
#